data_AF-A0ABD2J4S4-F1
#
_entry.id   AF-A0ABD2J4S4-F1
#
_cell.length_a   1.000
_cell.length_b   1.000
_cell.length_c   1.000
_cell.angle_alpha   90.00
_cell.angle_beta   90.00
_cell.angle_gamma   90.00
#
_symmetry.space_group_name_H-M   'P 1'
#
loop_
_entity.id
_entity.type
_entity.pdbx_description
1 polymer ?
#
loop_
_entity_poly.entity_id
_entity_poly.type
_entity_poly.pdbx_seq_one_letter_code
_entity_poly.pdbx_strand_id
1 'polypeptide(L)'
;MRSAARMFSAAATAAPRGTDIWPQSRGKCLRRWRGFAHVTHFRFPFHFHFHLVPFIFKQNEKSGQKINRIKFHGHQSVGNVKRDASDEAKAMKHKWCCSLLPVSPPPFAHWHAKWLLVATAFCIWLFLIVLVMVQQPQDNGTICGRGTKLERGKAKNEKEKSDENQIEIEQMGEQLEALRRENERLKEENSLINPTKRNDQPKNGQAAELYSKEHELARRELDRLIMELLYTRVSISSRKEQLEGQRDGQQLFNDEQILHLLAHSRRFAHVDGAEHWHRRALARVALHIQNALHALQHPKECGKARLLLCELNKGCGFGCQFHHVVYCLLMAAATNRTMLLERDGAEWRYSRDGWAAVFRSVGSCTFAEHVPLSVVVDQFTGINQPNSPRIVRLPVVDGLSSRPPHLPLAFPAQFADVLLTHHSNPPVFFLGQFVAFLMRKNERTNKFVEETMRRIPFELGPVVGLQIRRTDKVGTEAAFHHVNEYMRWAELWFRMEQKKLEARTEWAKKGFEIWANDESAEAALPSNRYSDRSLLGVIADVHILAHCSYIVCTFSSQVCRLSYELMQSLHGDAAERVHSLDDIFYFGGQLAHEWEAIGEFSPTTDEQIELRPGDVIGVAGNHWNGFSKGTNRRTRKSGLFPSYLAREKWRIVDFAIFDQRQNKNETIN
;
A
#
# COMPACT_ATOMS: atom_id res chain seq x y z
N MET A 1 41.14 -49.52 -40.34
CA MET A 1 42.37 -49.71 -39.56
C MET A 1 42.04 -49.50 -38.09
N ARG A 2 42.14 -50.60 -37.31
CA ARG A 2 42.53 -50.73 -35.88
C ARG A 2 41.93 -49.74 -34.87
N SER A 3 41.33 -50.11 -33.74
CA SER A 3 41.20 -51.38 -33.01
C SER A 3 40.16 -51.10 -31.88
N ALA A 4 39.05 -51.84 -31.75
CA ALA A 4 38.82 -52.97 -30.81
C ALA A 4 39.14 -52.64 -29.33
N ALA A 5 38.24 -52.83 -28.36
CA ALA A 5 37.62 -54.09 -27.92
C ALA A 5 36.24 -53.83 -27.23
N ARG A 6 35.13 -54.49 -27.59
CA ARG A 6 34.64 -55.89 -27.36
C ARG A 6 34.03 -56.11 -25.94
N MET A 7 32.69 -56.30 -25.83
CA MET A 7 31.86 -57.55 -25.95
C MET A 7 31.84 -58.36 -24.63
N PHE A 8 30.76 -59.00 -24.13
CA PHE A 8 29.64 -59.84 -24.66
C PHE A 8 28.42 -59.73 -23.66
N SER A 9 27.13 -59.66 -24.06
CA SER A 9 26.18 -60.70 -24.60
C SER A 9 25.76 -61.77 -23.56
N ALA A 10 24.55 -62.36 -23.49
CA ALA A 10 23.19 -62.15 -24.01
C ALA A 10 22.26 -63.27 -23.43
N ALA A 11 20.94 -63.02 -23.41
CA ALA A 11 19.81 -63.97 -23.57
C ALA A 11 19.60 -65.08 -22.49
N ALA A 12 18.42 -65.66 -22.20
CA ALA A 12 17.13 -65.72 -22.88
C ALA A 12 16.00 -66.25 -21.92
N THR A 13 14.74 -65.95 -22.28
CA THR A 13 13.52 -66.81 -22.21
C THR A 13 13.00 -67.41 -20.88
N ALA A 14 11.77 -67.05 -20.49
CA ALA A 14 10.55 -67.88 -20.66
C ALA A 14 9.43 -67.51 -19.64
N ALA A 15 8.21 -67.27 -20.15
CA ALA A 15 6.92 -67.40 -19.45
C ALA A 15 6.28 -68.76 -19.88
N PRO A 16 5.01 -69.17 -19.57
CA PRO A 16 3.89 -68.51 -18.86
C PRO A 16 2.94 -69.45 -18.03
N ARG A 17 1.75 -68.92 -17.65
CA ARG A 17 0.43 -69.52 -17.25
C ARG A 17 0.11 -69.47 -15.74
N GLY A 18 -1.11 -69.16 -15.28
CA GLY A 18 -2.43 -68.93 -15.90
C GLY A 18 -3.34 -68.06 -15.00
N THR A 19 -4.33 -67.32 -15.54
CA THR A 19 -5.78 -67.66 -15.59
C THR A 19 -6.43 -67.70 -14.19
N ASP A 20 -7.45 -66.90 -13.81
CA ASP A 20 -8.72 -66.71 -14.51
C ASP A 20 -9.67 -65.67 -13.84
N ILE A 21 -10.50 -65.04 -14.69
CA ILE A 21 -11.97 -64.79 -14.61
C ILE A 21 -12.54 -63.65 -13.71
N TRP A 22 -13.13 -62.67 -14.41
CA TRP A 22 -14.25 -61.76 -14.02
C TRP A 22 -15.61 -62.45 -14.28
N PRO A 23 -16.74 -62.08 -13.64
CA PRO A 23 -17.62 -61.09 -14.30
C PRO A 23 -18.48 -60.15 -13.41
N GLN A 24 -18.96 -59.13 -14.11
CA GLN A 24 -19.91 -58.06 -13.78
C GLN A 24 -21.30 -58.51 -13.26
N SER A 25 -21.94 -57.68 -12.43
CA SER A 25 -23.11 -56.83 -12.80
C SER A 25 -24.22 -56.66 -11.73
N ARG A 26 -24.63 -55.40 -11.56
CA ARG A 26 -25.97 -54.83 -11.24
C ARG A 26 -26.81 -55.34 -10.04
N GLY A 27 -27.22 -54.39 -9.18
CA GLY A 27 -28.41 -54.55 -8.31
C GLY A 27 -28.77 -53.26 -7.55
N LYS A 28 -30.02 -52.79 -7.69
CA LYS A 28 -30.61 -51.55 -7.16
C LYS A 28 -31.09 -51.69 -5.69
N CYS A 29 -31.21 -50.53 -5.02
CA CYS A 29 -32.18 -50.12 -3.97
C CYS A 29 -32.57 -51.09 -2.84
N LEU A 30 -32.39 -50.69 -1.56
CA LEU A 30 -33.44 -50.16 -0.65
C LEU A 30 -32.96 -50.06 0.82
N ARG A 31 -33.28 -48.91 1.44
CA ARG A 31 -33.71 -48.64 2.83
C ARG A 31 -33.01 -49.29 4.06
N ARG A 32 -32.44 -48.37 4.88
CA ARG A 32 -32.87 -47.99 6.25
C ARG A 32 -32.93 -49.12 7.32
N TRP A 33 -32.05 -49.06 8.33
CA TRP A 33 -32.35 -48.76 9.75
C TRP A 33 -31.13 -48.93 10.68
N ARG A 34 -30.91 -47.89 11.50
CA ARG A 34 -30.38 -47.81 12.88
C ARG A 34 -29.25 -48.75 13.37
N GLY A 35 -28.24 -48.12 13.98
CA GLY A 35 -27.70 -48.60 15.26
C GLY A 35 -26.20 -48.41 15.47
N PHE A 36 -25.85 -47.56 16.44
CA PHE A 36 -24.64 -47.59 17.27
C PHE A 36 -23.27 -47.35 16.60
N ALA A 37 -22.77 -46.12 16.75
CA ALA A 37 -21.36 -45.88 17.04
C ALA A 37 -21.25 -44.75 18.07
N HIS A 38 -20.68 -45.10 19.21
CA HIS A 38 -20.30 -44.20 20.29
C HIS A 38 -19.37 -43.10 19.77
N VAL A 39 -19.80 -41.84 19.88
CA VAL A 39 -18.91 -40.68 19.84
C VAL A 39 -18.97 -40.04 21.22
N THR A 40 -17.91 -40.25 21.99
CA THR A 40 -17.62 -39.54 23.23
C THR A 40 -17.34 -38.07 22.88
N HIS A 41 -18.35 -37.23 23.00
CA HIS A 41 -18.17 -35.77 23.01
C HIS A 41 -17.50 -35.36 24.31
N PHE A 42 -16.22 -34.97 24.24
CA PHE A 42 -15.59 -34.16 25.28
C PHE A 42 -16.22 -32.76 25.26
N ARG A 43 -16.90 -32.41 26.35
CA ARG A 43 -17.41 -31.07 26.64
C ARG A 43 -16.24 -30.11 26.89
N PHE A 44 -16.11 -29.09 26.05
CA PHE A 44 -15.39 -27.86 26.40
C PHE A 44 -16.32 -26.97 27.24
N PRO A 45 -15.91 -26.43 28.40
CA PRO A 45 -16.74 -25.52 29.17
C PRO A 45 -16.32 -24.08 28.87
N PHE A 46 -16.88 -23.45 27.84
CA PHE A 46 -16.99 -22.00 27.77
C PHE A 46 -18.26 -21.61 27.02
N HIS A 47 -19.37 -21.51 27.76
CA HIS A 47 -20.53 -20.74 27.33
C HIS A 47 -20.29 -19.28 27.69
N PHE A 48 -20.12 -18.43 26.67
CA PHE A 48 -20.46 -17.02 26.80
C PHE A 48 -21.58 -16.72 25.80
N HIS A 49 -22.78 -16.50 26.34
CA HIS A 49 -23.84 -15.80 25.64
C HIS A 49 -23.53 -14.30 25.69
N PHE A 50 -23.28 -13.69 24.55
CA PHE A 50 -23.52 -12.26 24.38
C PHE A 50 -24.22 -12.01 23.05
N HIS A 51 -25.29 -11.24 23.13
CA HIS A 51 -26.06 -10.79 21.99
C HIS A 51 -25.20 -9.95 21.04
N LEU A 52 -25.30 -10.28 19.75
CA LEU A 52 -24.84 -9.47 18.63
C LEU A 52 -25.55 -8.11 18.62
N VAL A 53 -24.80 -7.01 18.75
CA VAL A 53 -25.13 -5.69 18.19
C VAL A 53 -23.84 -4.97 17.79
N PRO A 54 -23.73 -4.39 16.58
CA PRO A 54 -22.60 -3.54 16.19
C PRO A 54 -22.71 -2.19 16.90
N PHE A 55 -21.70 -1.79 17.68
CA PHE A 55 -21.72 -0.49 18.37
C PHE A 55 -21.39 0.66 17.41
N ILE A 56 -22.45 1.34 16.95
CA ILE A 56 -22.59 2.79 16.90
C ILE A 56 -23.38 3.17 18.15
N PHE A 57 -22.96 4.17 18.93
CA PHE A 57 -23.92 4.98 19.70
C PHE A 57 -23.43 6.42 19.89
N LYS A 58 -24.26 7.33 19.39
CA LYS A 58 -24.42 8.70 19.87
C LYS A 58 -25.80 8.77 20.51
N GLN A 59 -25.92 9.34 21.71
CA GLN A 59 -27.15 10.05 22.09
C GLN A 59 -26.82 11.24 22.99
N ASN A 60 -27.36 12.39 22.58
CA ASN A 60 -27.16 13.73 23.13
C ASN A 60 -27.65 13.86 24.57
N GLU A 61 -26.94 14.64 25.39
CA GLU A 61 -27.40 15.99 25.78
C GLU A 61 -26.24 16.87 26.29
N LYS A 62 -26.17 18.08 25.68
CA LYS A 62 -25.52 19.34 26.10
C LYS A 62 -24.01 19.40 26.37
N SER A 63 -23.36 20.11 25.44
CA SER A 63 -22.16 20.97 25.56
C SER A 63 -20.81 20.34 25.95
N GLY A 64 -19.84 20.50 25.05
CA GLY A 64 -18.41 20.50 25.35
C GLY A 64 -17.65 19.29 24.81
N GLN A 65 -16.79 19.53 23.81
CA GLN A 65 -15.70 18.69 23.31
C GLN A 65 -15.22 17.57 24.26
N LYS A 66 -15.19 16.31 23.79
CA LYS A 66 -14.48 15.22 24.47
C LYS A 66 -13.87 14.23 23.49
N ILE A 67 -12.55 14.02 23.61
CA ILE A 67 -11.80 12.86 23.11
C ILE A 67 -12.01 11.73 24.13
N ASN A 68 -12.38 10.53 23.65
CA ASN A 68 -12.59 9.39 24.53
C ASN A 68 -11.28 8.61 24.74
N ARG A 69 -10.81 8.57 25.99
CA ARG A 69 -9.67 7.77 26.43
C ARG A 69 -10.18 6.45 26.99
N ILE A 70 -9.86 5.33 26.35
CA ILE A 70 -10.20 4.00 26.87
C ILE A 70 -8.90 3.28 27.23
N LYS A 71 -8.72 2.94 28.52
CA LYS A 71 -7.65 2.06 29.01
C LYS A 71 -8.23 0.67 29.24
N PHE A 72 -7.57 -0.34 28.68
CA PHE A 72 -7.83 -1.73 29.07
C PHE A 72 -6.80 -2.16 30.13
N HIS A 73 -7.27 -2.53 31.31
CA HIS A 73 -6.46 -3.22 32.32
C HIS A 73 -6.86 -4.69 32.38
N GLY A 74 -5.91 -5.59 32.09
CA GLY A 74 -6.06 -7.00 32.38
C GLY A 74 -5.55 -7.29 33.79
N HIS A 75 -6.44 -7.63 34.72
CA HIS A 75 -6.07 -8.43 35.89
C HIS A 75 -7.27 -9.26 36.38
N GLN A 76 -7.00 -10.54 36.62
CA GLN A 76 -7.88 -11.51 37.24
C GLN A 76 -8.15 -11.15 38.72
N SER A 77 -9.41 -11.21 39.14
CA SER A 77 -9.75 -11.50 40.54
C SER A 77 -11.06 -12.29 40.61
N VAL A 78 -11.01 -13.37 41.38
CA VAL A 78 -12.11 -14.27 41.70
C VAL A 78 -12.91 -13.64 42.84
N GLY A 79 -14.23 -13.54 42.68
CA GLY A 79 -15.14 -13.05 43.72
C GLY A 79 -16.54 -13.62 43.54
N ASN A 80 -16.91 -14.56 44.41
CA ASN A 80 -18.24 -15.15 44.55
C ASN A 80 -19.30 -14.09 44.89
N VAL A 81 -20.42 -14.04 44.16
CA VAL A 81 -21.71 -13.60 44.70
C VAL A 81 -22.84 -14.41 44.06
N LYS A 82 -23.59 -15.13 44.90
CA LYS A 82 -24.86 -15.81 44.62
C LYS A 82 -25.91 -14.81 44.10
N ARG A 83 -26.81 -15.25 43.22
CA ARG A 83 -28.16 -14.68 43.19
C ARG A 83 -29.18 -15.68 42.63
N ASP A 84 -30.26 -15.76 43.38
CA ASP A 84 -31.38 -16.67 43.30
C ASP A 84 -32.29 -16.42 42.08
N ALA A 85 -33.03 -17.47 41.74
CA ALA A 85 -34.10 -17.50 40.75
C ALA A 85 -35.45 -17.19 41.39
N SER A 86 -36.25 -16.35 40.74
CA SER A 86 -37.73 -16.26 40.68
C SER A 86 -38.05 -14.95 39.89
N ASP A 87 -39.09 -14.70 39.09
CA ASP A 87 -40.38 -15.32 38.85
C ASP A 87 -40.97 -14.88 37.49
N GLU A 88 -41.81 -15.77 36.97
CA GLU A 88 -43.08 -15.58 36.25
C GLU A 88 -43.24 -14.75 34.96
N ALA A 89 -43.79 -15.50 33.99
CA ALA A 89 -44.45 -15.07 32.78
C ALA A 89 -45.82 -14.43 33.03
N LYS A 90 -46.21 -13.47 32.17
CA LYS A 90 -47.62 -13.19 31.84
C LYS A 90 -47.77 -12.93 30.35
N ALA A 91 -48.67 -13.70 29.74
CA ALA A 91 -49.21 -13.51 28.40
C ALA A 91 -50.55 -12.77 28.49
N MET A 92 -50.88 -11.93 27.50
CA MET A 92 -52.23 -11.89 26.90
C MET A 92 -52.25 -11.13 25.56
N LYS A 93 -52.95 -11.74 24.60
CA LYS A 93 -53.26 -11.30 23.24
C LYS A 93 -54.64 -10.64 23.18
N HIS A 94 -54.84 -9.69 22.27
CA HIS A 94 -56.11 -9.43 21.52
C HIS A 94 -55.75 -8.67 20.21
N LYS A 95 -55.94 -9.27 19.02
CA LYS A 95 -56.98 -9.02 17.96
C LYS A 95 -57.16 -7.52 17.60
N TRP A 96 -57.11 -7.08 16.34
CA TRP A 96 -58.06 -7.31 15.23
C TRP A 96 -57.46 -6.88 13.87
N CYS A 97 -57.82 -7.53 12.76
CA CYS A 97 -58.40 -6.84 11.58
C CYS A 97 -58.95 -7.84 10.54
N CYS A 98 -60.21 -7.60 10.14
CA CYS A 98 -60.99 -8.38 9.18
C CYS A 98 -60.75 -7.92 7.74
N SER A 99 -60.82 -8.88 6.83
CA SER A 99 -61.00 -8.77 5.38
C SER A 99 -62.48 -8.80 5.00
N LEU A 100 -62.87 -8.20 3.85
CA LEU A 100 -63.96 -8.64 2.97
C LEU A 100 -63.87 -7.93 1.59
N LEU A 101 -64.04 -8.71 0.51
CA LEU A 101 -64.21 -8.33 -0.93
C LEU A 101 -65.67 -7.88 -1.20
N PRO A 102 -66.03 -7.17 -2.31
CA PRO A 102 -66.33 -7.84 -3.62
C PRO A 102 -66.20 -7.02 -4.95
N VAL A 103 -65.96 -7.77 -6.06
CA VAL A 103 -66.53 -7.76 -7.44
C VAL A 103 -66.55 -6.49 -8.35
N SER A 104 -66.10 -6.67 -9.61
CA SER A 104 -66.00 -5.78 -10.83
C SER A 104 -67.33 -5.58 -11.62
N PRO A 105 -67.57 -4.56 -12.52
CA PRO A 105 -66.90 -4.29 -13.84
C PRO A 105 -66.94 -2.78 -14.32
N PRO A 106 -66.89 -2.35 -15.62
CA PRO A 106 -65.93 -2.52 -16.75
C PRO A 106 -65.22 -1.16 -17.15
N PRO A 107 -64.38 -1.09 -18.22
CA PRO A 107 -63.40 0.00 -18.45
C PRO A 107 -63.90 1.06 -19.45
N PHE A 108 -63.45 2.32 -19.34
CA PHE A 108 -63.21 3.31 -20.42
C PHE A 108 -63.10 4.72 -19.78
N ALA A 109 -61.87 5.24 -19.58
CA ALA A 109 -61.50 6.67 -19.51
C ALA A 109 -60.23 6.90 -18.67
N HIS A 110 -59.03 6.57 -19.17
CA HIS A 110 -57.79 6.95 -18.47
C HIS A 110 -56.63 7.37 -19.38
N TRP A 111 -56.93 7.83 -20.60
CA TRP A 111 -55.89 8.30 -21.53
C TRP A 111 -55.67 9.82 -21.54
N HIS A 112 -56.69 10.63 -21.23
CA HIS A 112 -56.57 12.10 -21.36
C HIS A 112 -55.92 12.82 -20.17
N ALA A 113 -55.99 12.28 -18.95
CA ALA A 113 -55.47 12.95 -17.76
C ALA A 113 -53.93 12.94 -17.66
N LYS A 114 -53.25 11.94 -18.26
CA LYS A 114 -51.78 11.83 -18.21
C LYS A 114 -51.08 12.80 -19.18
N TRP A 115 -51.69 13.08 -20.33
CA TRP A 115 -51.13 14.02 -21.31
C TRP A 115 -51.27 15.49 -20.88
N LEU A 116 -52.31 15.82 -20.10
CA LEU A 116 -52.50 17.17 -19.58
C LEU A 116 -51.43 17.57 -18.55
N LEU A 117 -50.97 16.62 -17.72
CA LEU A 117 -49.92 16.83 -16.73
C LEU A 117 -48.51 16.92 -17.36
N VAL A 118 -48.28 16.20 -18.46
CA VAL A 118 -47.01 16.29 -19.21
C VAL A 118 -46.94 17.59 -19.99
N ALA A 119 -48.05 18.04 -20.58
CA ALA A 119 -48.11 19.31 -21.30
C ALA A 119 -47.90 20.52 -20.38
N THR A 120 -48.49 20.52 -19.18
CA THR A 120 -48.29 21.60 -18.19
C THR A 120 -46.86 21.64 -17.67
N ALA A 121 -46.24 20.48 -17.40
CA ALA A 121 -44.83 20.42 -17.02
C ALA A 121 -43.89 20.96 -18.12
N PHE A 122 -44.19 20.67 -19.39
CA PHE A 122 -43.39 21.15 -20.52
C PHE A 122 -43.54 22.67 -20.73
N CYS A 123 -44.75 23.22 -20.55
CA CYS A 123 -44.99 24.66 -20.61
C CYS A 123 -44.27 25.42 -19.48
N ILE A 124 -44.25 24.86 -18.26
CA ILE A 124 -43.50 25.45 -17.13
C ILE A 124 -41.99 25.43 -17.40
N TRP A 125 -41.48 24.35 -17.99
CA TRP A 125 -40.06 24.23 -18.36
C TRP A 125 -39.66 25.24 -19.46
N LEU A 126 -40.48 25.42 -20.49
CA LEU A 126 -40.25 26.44 -21.52
C LEU A 126 -40.31 27.87 -20.96
N PHE A 127 -41.23 28.15 -20.04
CA PHE A 127 -41.34 29.46 -19.40
C PHE A 127 -40.10 29.80 -18.55
N LEU A 128 -39.52 28.81 -17.86
CA LEU A 128 -38.27 28.98 -17.12
C LEU A 128 -37.07 29.24 -18.04
N ILE A 129 -37.01 28.63 -19.22
CA ILE A 129 -35.96 28.90 -20.23
C ILE A 129 -36.06 30.34 -20.74
N VAL A 130 -37.28 30.83 -21.01
CA VAL A 130 -37.50 32.22 -21.44
C VAL A 130 -37.10 33.21 -20.34
N LEU A 131 -37.41 32.92 -19.07
CA LEU A 131 -36.97 33.75 -17.94
C LEU A 131 -35.45 33.81 -17.79
N VAL A 132 -34.74 32.71 -18.01
CA VAL A 132 -33.27 32.65 -17.99
C VAL A 132 -32.66 33.39 -19.19
N MET A 133 -33.30 33.34 -20.36
CA MET A 133 -32.86 34.05 -21.57
C MET A 133 -33.12 35.57 -21.47
N VAL A 134 -34.16 36.01 -20.75
CA VAL A 134 -34.50 37.42 -20.56
C VAL A 134 -33.65 38.10 -19.47
N GLN A 135 -32.91 37.35 -18.64
CA GLN A 135 -32.03 37.88 -17.59
C GLN A 135 -30.55 38.07 -17.99
N GLN A 136 -30.20 38.02 -19.28
CA GLN A 136 -28.86 38.42 -19.71
C GLN A 136 -28.74 39.96 -19.72
N PRO A 137 -27.82 40.58 -18.96
CA PRO A 137 -27.59 42.02 -19.07
C PRO A 137 -26.92 42.34 -20.41
N GLN A 138 -27.48 43.30 -21.14
CA GLN A 138 -26.78 43.94 -22.26
C GLN A 138 -25.73 44.92 -21.70
N ASP A 139 -24.46 44.52 -21.74
CA ASP A 139 -23.34 45.44 -21.54
C ASP A 139 -23.03 46.15 -22.87
N ASN A 140 -23.61 47.35 -23.04
CA ASN A 140 -23.20 48.30 -24.08
C ASN A 140 -22.11 49.24 -23.53
N GLY A 141 -20.87 48.99 -23.97
CA GLY A 141 -19.84 50.00 -24.28
C GLY A 141 -19.31 50.95 -23.19
N THR A 142 -18.08 50.70 -22.73
CA THR A 142 -17.03 51.73 -22.73
C THR A 142 -15.63 51.10 -22.79
N ILE A 143 -14.93 51.32 -23.90
CA ILE A 143 -13.53 50.97 -24.11
C ILE A 143 -12.68 52.10 -23.52
N CYS A 144 -12.14 51.91 -22.32
CA CYS A 144 -10.81 52.37 -21.89
C CYS A 144 -10.53 51.83 -20.48
N GLY A 145 -9.49 51.00 -20.29
CA GLY A 145 -9.02 50.60 -18.94
C GLY A 145 -8.99 49.10 -18.59
N ARG A 146 -9.22 48.18 -19.54
CA ARG A 146 -9.16 46.72 -19.27
C ARG A 146 -7.78 46.07 -19.42
N GLY A 147 -6.77 46.80 -19.87
CA GLY A 147 -5.39 46.29 -20.02
C GLY A 147 -4.66 46.08 -18.68
N THR A 148 -4.91 46.90 -17.67
CA THR A 148 -4.07 46.91 -16.46
C THR A 148 -4.52 45.94 -15.36
N LYS A 149 -5.79 45.52 -15.32
CA LYS A 149 -6.29 44.55 -14.33
C LYS A 149 -5.97 43.10 -14.69
N LEU A 150 -6.04 42.76 -15.99
CA LEU A 150 -5.65 41.43 -16.47
C LEU A 150 -4.14 41.24 -16.40
N GLU A 151 -3.36 42.27 -16.74
CA GLU A 151 -1.90 42.24 -16.61
C GLU A 151 -1.42 42.29 -15.16
N ARG A 152 -2.08 43.04 -14.25
CA ARG A 152 -1.80 42.93 -12.81
C ARG A 152 -2.19 41.58 -12.22
N GLY A 153 -3.28 40.97 -12.70
CA GLY A 153 -3.67 39.62 -12.30
C GLY A 153 -2.67 38.56 -12.74
N LYS A 154 -2.19 38.66 -14.00
CA LYS A 154 -1.12 37.80 -14.52
C LYS A 154 0.20 38.02 -13.80
N ALA A 155 0.64 39.26 -13.61
CA ALA A 155 1.88 39.59 -12.91
C ALA A 155 1.84 39.18 -11.42
N LYS A 156 0.66 39.24 -10.77
CA LYS A 156 0.48 38.77 -9.40
C LYS A 156 0.54 37.24 -9.32
N ASN A 157 -0.10 36.52 -10.25
CA ASN A 157 0.00 35.06 -10.35
C ASN A 157 1.41 34.60 -10.69
N GLU A 158 2.11 35.27 -11.61
CA GLU A 158 3.49 34.95 -11.98
C GLU A 158 4.44 35.19 -10.81
N LYS A 159 4.22 36.25 -10.02
CA LYS A 159 5.00 36.51 -8.81
C LYS A 159 4.72 35.49 -7.72
N GLU A 160 3.46 35.15 -7.43
CA GLU A 160 3.10 34.11 -6.46
C GLU A 160 3.68 32.74 -6.87
N LYS A 161 3.68 32.42 -8.17
CA LYS A 161 4.28 31.19 -8.71
C LYS A 161 5.81 31.19 -8.63
N SER A 162 6.44 32.34 -8.85
CA SER A 162 7.90 32.50 -8.68
C SER A 162 8.31 32.38 -7.22
N ASP A 163 7.53 32.96 -6.31
CA ASP A 163 7.78 32.91 -4.87
C ASP A 163 7.58 31.48 -4.33
N GLU A 164 6.58 30.73 -4.81
CA GLU A 164 6.40 29.30 -4.49
C GLU A 164 7.58 28.44 -4.95
N ASN A 165 8.10 28.67 -6.17
CA ASN A 165 9.28 27.94 -6.68
C ASN A 165 10.54 28.24 -5.85
N GLN A 166 10.71 29.49 -5.42
CA GLN A 166 11.83 29.90 -4.57
C GLN A 166 11.79 29.19 -3.21
N ILE A 167 10.61 29.12 -2.59
CA ILE A 167 10.38 28.41 -1.32
C ILE A 167 10.73 26.92 -1.44
N GLU A 168 10.45 26.29 -2.59
CA GLU A 168 10.75 24.88 -2.80
C GLU A 168 12.26 24.60 -2.86
N ILE A 169 13.01 25.45 -3.55
CA ILE A 169 14.48 25.36 -3.62
C ILE A 169 15.07 25.55 -2.21
N GLU A 170 14.54 26.49 -1.43
CA GLU A 170 14.95 26.72 -0.05
C GLU A 170 14.65 25.52 0.86
N GLN A 171 13.44 24.93 0.77
CA GLN A 171 13.05 23.74 1.53
C GLN A 171 13.94 22.53 1.20
N MET A 172 14.28 22.33 -0.06
CA MET A 172 15.22 21.28 -0.48
C MET A 172 16.65 21.55 0.02
N GLY A 173 17.08 22.82 0.02
CA GLY A 173 18.35 23.26 0.59
C GLY A 173 18.43 23.01 2.10
N GLU A 174 17.37 23.31 2.84
CA GLU A 174 17.28 23.06 4.28
C GLU A 174 17.35 21.58 4.62
N GLN A 175 16.68 20.72 3.84
CA GLN A 175 16.76 19.27 4.01
C GLN A 175 18.18 18.74 3.78
N LEU A 176 18.88 19.25 2.75
CA LEU A 176 20.26 18.89 2.47
C LEU A 176 21.21 19.34 3.60
N GLU A 177 21.01 20.53 4.14
CA GLU A 177 21.81 21.05 5.27
C GLU A 177 21.47 20.36 6.59
N ALA A 178 20.22 19.92 6.80
CA ALA A 178 19.84 19.10 7.95
C ALA A 178 20.55 17.73 7.89
N LEU A 179 20.53 17.07 6.72
CA LEU A 179 21.28 15.84 6.47
C LEU A 179 22.79 16.05 6.67
N ARG A 180 23.34 17.19 6.26
CA ARG A 180 24.75 17.52 6.45
C ARG A 180 25.10 17.71 7.93
N ARG A 181 24.28 18.43 8.68
CA ARG A 181 24.45 18.62 10.14
C ARG A 181 24.33 17.32 10.91
N GLU A 182 23.35 16.48 10.57
CA GLU A 182 23.22 15.12 11.12
C GLU A 182 24.47 14.29 10.80
N ASN A 183 25.03 14.40 9.59
CA ASN A 183 26.28 13.72 9.22
C ASN A 183 27.49 14.18 10.05
N GLU A 184 27.59 15.47 10.37
CA GLU A 184 28.67 16.02 11.18
C GLU A 184 28.54 15.56 12.64
N ARG A 185 27.33 15.64 13.21
CA ARG A 185 27.04 15.12 14.55
C ARG A 185 27.32 13.62 14.67
N LEU A 186 26.94 12.82 13.68
CA LEU A 186 27.20 11.38 13.68
C LEU A 186 28.69 11.05 13.52
N LYS A 187 29.46 11.89 12.80
CA LYS A 187 30.93 11.75 12.75
C LYS A 187 31.53 12.02 14.12
N GLU A 188 31.01 12.98 14.87
CA GLU A 188 31.42 13.27 16.23
C GLU A 188 31.02 12.14 17.20
N GLU A 189 29.78 11.64 17.15
CA GLU A 189 29.33 10.51 17.98
C GLU A 189 30.13 9.24 17.69
N ASN A 190 30.42 8.91 16.43
CA ASN A 190 31.33 7.82 16.07
C ASN A 190 32.77 8.05 16.57
N SER A 191 33.23 9.30 16.67
CA SER A 191 34.56 9.62 17.20
C SER A 191 34.63 9.50 18.74
N LEU A 192 33.50 9.64 19.43
CA LEU A 192 33.38 9.48 20.89
C LEU A 192 33.23 8.01 21.30
N ILE A 193 32.60 7.18 20.46
CA ILE A 193 32.47 5.73 20.69
C ILE A 193 33.78 4.98 20.38
N ASN A 194 34.65 5.55 19.53
CA ASN A 194 35.99 5.02 19.22
C ASN A 194 37.11 6.04 19.50
N PRO A 195 37.52 6.26 20.77
CA PRO A 195 38.56 7.24 21.11
C PRO A 195 39.95 6.88 20.55
N THR A 196 40.17 5.63 20.11
CA THR A 196 41.51 5.08 19.84
C THR A 196 41.93 5.00 18.37
N LYS A 197 41.15 5.49 17.40
CA LYS A 197 41.56 5.46 15.97
C LYS A 197 41.68 6.85 15.33
N ARG A 198 42.32 7.79 16.03
CA ARG A 198 42.59 9.13 15.49
C ARG A 198 44.07 9.48 15.54
N ASN A 199 44.93 8.62 14.96
CA ASN A 199 46.27 9.03 14.50
C ASN A 199 47.04 8.02 13.62
N ASP A 200 46.35 7.22 12.80
CA ASP A 200 47.04 6.47 11.74
C ASP A 200 46.61 6.99 10.38
N GLN A 201 47.42 7.89 9.82
CA GLN A 201 47.59 7.89 8.36
C GLN A 201 47.97 6.46 7.98
N PRO A 202 47.36 5.85 6.93
CA PRO A 202 47.71 4.49 6.54
C PRO A 202 49.16 4.47 6.06
N LYS A 203 50.09 4.16 6.97
CA LYS A 203 51.43 3.70 6.63
C LYS A 203 51.26 2.31 6.03
N ASN A 204 51.53 2.20 4.73
CA ASN A 204 51.84 0.97 3.99
C ASN A 204 51.01 -0.29 4.33
N GLY A 205 50.07 -0.62 3.44
CA GLY A 205 49.82 -2.01 3.05
C GLY A 205 49.16 -2.96 4.05
N GLN A 206 48.72 -2.50 5.22
CA GLN A 206 47.81 -3.30 6.06
C GLN A 206 46.38 -3.10 5.57
N ALA A 207 45.79 -4.16 5.02
CA ALA A 207 44.37 -4.18 4.67
C ALA A 207 43.57 -3.74 5.89
N ALA A 208 42.76 -2.69 5.75
CA ALA A 208 41.81 -2.31 6.79
C ALA A 208 41.00 -3.56 7.19
N GLU A 209 40.84 -3.81 8.49
CA GLU A 209 40.02 -4.91 8.99
C GLU A 209 38.65 -4.85 8.29
N LEU A 210 38.29 -5.92 7.56
CA LEU A 210 37.09 -5.95 6.71
C LEU A 210 35.79 -5.74 7.51
N TYR A 211 35.74 -6.26 8.74
CA TYR A 211 34.59 -6.16 9.65
C TYR A 211 35.06 -5.81 11.06
N SER A 212 34.23 -5.07 11.80
CA SER A 212 34.53 -4.76 13.20
C SER A 212 34.38 -6.00 14.09
N LYS A 213 34.95 -5.93 15.31
CA LYS A 213 34.71 -6.94 16.35
C LYS A 213 33.22 -7.06 16.69
N GLU A 214 32.50 -5.94 16.75
CA GLU A 214 31.06 -5.93 17.07
C GLU A 214 30.25 -6.68 16.01
N HIS A 215 30.56 -6.42 14.73
CA HIS A 215 29.99 -7.13 13.59
C HIS A 215 30.16 -8.63 13.70
N GLU A 216 31.40 -9.09 13.90
CA GLU A 216 31.70 -10.52 13.96
C GLU A 216 31.04 -11.21 15.15
N LEU A 217 30.95 -10.53 16.31
CA LEU A 217 30.22 -11.07 17.45
C LEU A 217 28.72 -11.16 17.19
N ALA A 218 28.11 -10.12 16.63
CA ALA A 218 26.68 -10.10 16.32
C ALA A 218 26.31 -11.14 15.25
N ARG A 219 27.16 -11.31 14.22
CA ARG A 219 27.00 -12.35 13.19
C ARG A 219 27.05 -13.76 13.78
N ARG A 220 28.03 -14.04 14.66
CA ARG A 220 28.15 -15.36 15.33
C ARG A 220 27.00 -15.64 16.27
N GLU A 221 26.51 -14.62 16.98
CA GLU A 221 25.34 -14.77 17.85
C GLU A 221 24.08 -15.09 17.04
N LEU A 222 23.87 -14.44 15.89
CA LEU A 222 22.79 -14.80 14.97
C LEU A 222 22.88 -16.25 14.48
N ASP A 223 24.07 -16.67 14.03
CA ASP A 223 24.30 -18.03 13.56
C ASP A 223 24.01 -19.05 14.67
N ARG A 224 24.48 -18.79 15.89
CA ARG A 224 24.18 -19.60 17.07
C ARG A 224 22.68 -19.71 17.32
N LEU A 225 21.93 -18.60 17.28
CA LEU A 225 20.49 -18.59 17.51
C LEU A 225 19.71 -19.36 16.43
N ILE A 226 20.15 -19.30 15.16
CA ILE A 226 19.59 -20.09 14.06
C ILE A 226 19.81 -21.59 14.32
N MET A 227 21.02 -21.96 14.75
CA MET A 227 21.34 -23.35 15.08
C MET A 227 20.54 -23.86 16.29
N GLU A 228 20.34 -23.06 17.33
CA GLU A 228 19.50 -23.43 18.48
C GLU A 228 18.02 -23.64 18.09
N LEU A 229 17.50 -22.83 17.17
CA LEU A 229 16.16 -23.02 16.62
C LEU A 229 16.08 -24.34 15.84
N LEU A 230 17.11 -24.69 15.06
CA LEU A 230 17.21 -25.97 14.37
C LEU A 230 17.27 -27.15 15.35
N TYR A 231 18.11 -27.09 16.38
CA TYR A 231 18.20 -28.12 17.41
C TYR A 231 16.86 -28.33 18.11
N THR A 232 16.16 -27.24 18.43
CA THR A 232 14.82 -27.30 19.02
C THR A 232 13.85 -27.99 18.07
N ARG A 233 13.83 -27.64 16.78
CA ARG A 233 12.96 -28.29 15.77
C ARG A 233 13.25 -29.78 15.60
N VAL A 234 14.52 -30.18 15.49
CA VAL A 234 14.94 -31.59 15.39
C VAL A 234 14.55 -32.36 16.64
N SER A 235 14.79 -31.79 17.82
CA SER A 235 14.40 -32.36 19.11
C SER A 235 12.89 -32.58 19.25
N ILE A 236 12.07 -31.64 18.77
CA ILE A 236 10.59 -31.78 18.78
C ILE A 236 10.17 -32.90 17.83
N SER A 237 10.72 -32.93 16.63
CA SER A 237 10.36 -33.93 15.62
C SER A 237 10.66 -35.37 16.08
N SER A 238 11.73 -35.56 16.86
CA SER A 238 12.13 -36.86 17.41
C SER A 238 11.33 -37.30 18.65
N ARG A 239 10.62 -36.38 19.33
CA ARG A 239 9.87 -36.64 20.57
C ARG A 239 8.36 -36.42 20.44
N LYS A 240 7.83 -36.44 19.21
CA LYS A 240 6.46 -36.03 18.88
C LYS A 240 5.39 -36.74 19.73
N GLU A 241 5.51 -38.05 19.94
CA GLU A 241 4.55 -38.85 20.72
C GLU A 241 4.60 -38.57 22.23
N GLN A 242 5.76 -38.17 22.76
CA GLN A 242 5.96 -37.90 24.20
C GLN A 242 5.46 -36.50 24.60
N LEU A 243 5.28 -35.60 23.63
CA LEU A 243 5.00 -34.18 23.85
C LEU A 243 3.52 -33.82 23.62
N GLU A 244 2.65 -34.79 23.33
CA GLU A 244 1.23 -34.55 22.99
C GLU A 244 0.44 -33.82 24.09
N GLY A 245 0.88 -33.93 25.36
CA GLY A 245 0.31 -33.22 26.52
C GLY A 245 0.98 -31.89 26.89
N GLN A 246 2.08 -31.51 26.22
CA GLN A 246 2.85 -30.28 26.50
C GLN A 246 2.84 -29.28 25.32
N ARG A 247 1.94 -29.48 24.35
CA ARG A 247 1.88 -28.73 23.09
C ARG A 247 1.82 -27.21 23.29
N ASP A 248 1.03 -26.72 24.24
CA ASP A 248 0.87 -25.28 24.46
C ASP A 248 2.14 -24.62 25.00
N GLY A 249 2.80 -25.24 25.99
CA GLY A 249 4.07 -24.74 26.54
C GLY A 249 5.20 -24.79 25.52
N GLN A 250 5.21 -25.81 24.67
CA GLN A 250 6.20 -25.96 23.60
C GLN A 250 5.99 -24.98 22.45
N GLN A 251 4.74 -24.72 22.08
CA GLN A 251 4.43 -23.67 21.11
C GLN A 251 4.84 -22.30 21.63
N LEU A 252 4.55 -21.99 22.90
CA LEU A 252 4.95 -20.73 23.52
C LEU A 252 6.48 -20.55 23.54
N PHE A 253 7.21 -21.62 23.88
CA PHE A 253 8.67 -21.63 23.88
C PHE A 253 9.24 -21.39 22.48
N ASN A 254 8.68 -22.03 21.45
CA ASN A 254 9.09 -21.83 20.06
C ASN A 254 8.82 -20.40 19.58
N ASP A 255 7.66 -19.84 19.91
CA ASP A 255 7.29 -18.48 19.55
C ASP A 255 8.28 -17.47 20.18
N GLU A 256 8.64 -17.67 21.45
CA GLU A 256 9.62 -16.84 22.16
C GLU A 256 11.02 -16.93 21.55
N GLN A 257 11.46 -18.13 21.16
CA GLN A 257 12.73 -18.33 20.45
C GLN A 257 12.77 -17.60 19.10
N ILE A 258 11.70 -17.72 18.31
CA ILE A 258 11.59 -17.05 17.00
C ILE A 258 11.61 -15.53 17.19
N LEU A 259 10.84 -14.99 18.14
CA LEU A 259 10.83 -13.55 18.43
C LEU A 259 12.21 -13.05 18.87
N HIS A 260 12.94 -13.85 19.65
CA HIS A 260 14.30 -13.53 20.05
C HIS A 260 15.25 -13.50 18.84
N LEU A 261 15.22 -14.52 17.97
CA LEU A 261 16.01 -14.56 16.74
C LEU A 261 15.71 -13.35 15.84
N LEU A 262 14.45 -13.02 15.61
CA LEU A 262 14.04 -11.88 14.79
C LEU A 262 14.50 -10.54 15.40
N ALA A 263 14.43 -10.38 16.72
CA ALA A 263 14.92 -9.19 17.40
C ALA A 263 16.44 -9.02 17.21
N HIS A 264 17.22 -10.09 17.33
CA HIS A 264 18.66 -10.08 17.03
C HIS A 264 18.93 -9.76 15.56
N SER A 265 18.14 -10.32 14.63
CA SER A 265 18.28 -10.03 13.20
C SER A 265 18.07 -8.54 12.92
N ARG A 266 17.08 -7.92 13.56
CA ARG A 266 16.83 -6.48 13.46
C ARG A 266 17.95 -5.65 14.08
N ARG A 267 18.54 -6.10 15.20
CA ARG A 267 19.71 -5.41 15.78
C ARG A 267 20.92 -5.45 14.87
N PHE A 268 21.17 -6.58 14.24
CA PHE A 268 22.30 -6.75 13.33
C PHE A 268 22.29 -5.71 12.20
N ALA A 269 21.12 -5.30 11.74
CA ALA A 269 20.96 -4.22 10.75
C ALA A 269 21.43 -2.83 11.20
N HIS A 270 21.78 -2.65 12.49
CA HIS A 270 22.27 -1.38 13.05
C HIS A 270 23.77 -1.43 13.41
N VAL A 271 24.39 -2.62 13.36
CA VAL A 271 25.81 -2.81 13.72
C VAL A 271 26.69 -2.02 12.76
N ASP A 272 27.82 -1.50 13.26
CA ASP A 272 28.75 -0.63 12.52
C ASP A 272 28.09 0.64 11.92
N GLY A 273 26.95 1.07 12.48
CA GLY A 273 26.19 2.20 11.96
C GLY A 273 25.59 1.95 10.57
N ALA A 274 25.34 0.69 10.22
CA ALA A 274 24.78 0.30 8.91
C ALA A 274 23.48 1.04 8.60
N GLU A 275 22.56 1.21 9.56
CA GLU A 275 21.31 1.97 9.35
C GLU A 275 21.58 3.39 8.84
N HIS A 276 22.53 4.11 9.44
CA HIS A 276 22.91 5.46 9.01
C HIS A 276 23.56 5.45 7.62
N TRP A 277 24.37 4.43 7.31
CA TRP A 277 24.94 4.25 5.98
C TRP A 277 23.87 4.07 4.90
N HIS A 278 22.88 3.21 5.14
CA HIS A 278 21.71 3.04 4.27
C HIS A 278 20.91 4.34 4.12
N ARG A 279 20.54 4.98 5.24
CA ARG A 279 19.75 6.22 5.25
C ARG A 279 20.40 7.33 4.43
N ARG A 280 21.72 7.54 4.58
CA ARG A 280 22.45 8.57 3.82
C ARG A 280 22.52 8.26 2.33
N ALA A 281 22.74 6.99 1.96
CA ALA A 281 22.79 6.59 0.56
C ALA A 281 21.43 6.82 -0.12
N LEU A 282 20.35 6.38 0.53
CA LEU A 282 18.98 6.57 0.04
C LEU A 282 18.59 8.04 -0.02
N ALA A 283 18.93 8.85 0.98
CA ALA A 283 18.64 10.29 0.97
C ALA A 283 19.29 11.01 -0.22
N ARG A 284 20.51 10.62 -0.62
CA ARG A 284 21.16 11.17 -1.82
C ARG A 284 20.43 10.78 -3.10
N VAL A 285 19.97 9.53 -3.21
CA VAL A 285 19.18 9.08 -4.36
C VAL A 285 17.83 9.80 -4.41
N ALA A 286 17.14 9.90 -3.26
CA ALA A 286 15.89 10.64 -3.13
C ALA A 286 16.05 12.09 -3.59
N LEU A 287 17.06 12.80 -3.09
CA LEU A 287 17.36 14.18 -3.49
C LEU A 287 17.60 14.32 -5.00
N HIS A 288 18.34 13.37 -5.60
CA HIS A 288 18.56 13.38 -7.04
C HIS A 288 17.25 13.20 -7.82
N ILE A 289 16.39 12.27 -7.38
CA ILE A 289 15.07 12.06 -8.01
C ILE A 289 14.19 13.30 -7.85
N GLN A 290 14.10 13.89 -6.65
CA GLN A 290 13.31 15.09 -6.40
C GLN A 290 13.79 16.27 -7.25
N ASN A 291 15.11 16.50 -7.35
CA ASN A 291 15.69 17.54 -8.21
C ASN A 291 15.33 17.31 -9.70
N ALA A 292 15.42 16.06 -10.17
CA ALA A 292 15.08 15.73 -11.55
C ALA A 292 13.59 15.97 -11.83
N LEU A 293 12.70 15.53 -10.93
CA LEU A 293 11.25 15.78 -11.03
C LEU A 293 10.93 17.27 -11.01
N HIS A 294 11.58 18.03 -10.13
CA HIS A 294 11.45 19.48 -10.08
C HIS A 294 11.87 20.12 -11.41
N ALA A 295 13.05 19.79 -11.94
CA ALA A 295 13.52 20.32 -13.22
C ALA A 295 12.57 19.97 -14.38
N LEU A 296 12.08 18.72 -14.45
CA LEU A 296 11.11 18.28 -15.45
C LEU A 296 9.81 19.09 -15.41
N GLN A 297 9.35 19.44 -14.20
CA GLN A 297 8.11 20.17 -13.98
C GLN A 297 8.26 21.70 -14.05
N HIS A 298 9.49 22.21 -14.10
CA HIS A 298 9.80 23.65 -14.18
C HIS A 298 10.69 23.98 -15.39
N PRO A 299 10.24 23.71 -16.63
CA PRO A 299 11.02 24.06 -17.81
C PRO A 299 11.14 25.58 -17.97
N LYS A 300 12.29 26.04 -18.49
CA LYS A 300 12.55 27.47 -18.76
C LYS A 300 11.51 28.11 -19.69
N GLU A 301 11.03 27.34 -20.67
CA GLU A 301 10.05 27.79 -21.67
C GLU A 301 8.91 26.77 -21.84
N CYS A 302 7.80 26.96 -21.11
CA CYS A 302 6.64 26.07 -21.18
C CYS A 302 6.03 25.92 -22.59
N GLY A 303 6.14 26.95 -23.44
CA GLY A 303 5.63 26.91 -24.82
C GLY A 303 6.40 25.94 -25.73
N LYS A 304 7.68 25.69 -25.43
CA LYS A 304 8.54 24.76 -26.19
C LYS A 304 8.64 23.38 -25.55
N ALA A 305 8.36 23.27 -24.26
CA ALA A 305 8.38 22.01 -23.53
C ALA A 305 7.45 20.96 -24.17
N ARG A 306 7.88 19.70 -24.15
CA ARG A 306 7.03 18.56 -24.50
C ARG A 306 6.12 18.29 -23.32
N LEU A 307 4.82 18.17 -23.58
CA LEU A 307 3.79 18.05 -22.55
C LEU A 307 3.15 16.67 -22.57
N LEU A 308 2.79 16.20 -21.38
CA LEU A 308 1.96 15.01 -21.16
C LEU A 308 0.74 15.42 -20.34
N LEU A 309 -0.45 15.24 -20.89
CA LEU A 309 -1.70 15.55 -20.22
C LEU A 309 -2.20 14.34 -19.42
N CYS A 310 -2.61 14.58 -18.18
CA CYS A 310 -3.15 13.59 -17.25
C CYS A 310 -4.53 14.00 -16.74
N GLU A 311 -5.51 13.11 -16.85
CA GLU A 311 -6.87 13.37 -16.37
C GLU A 311 -7.04 12.92 -14.91
N LEU A 312 -7.21 13.87 -13.98
CA LEU A 312 -7.32 13.57 -12.55
C LEU A 312 -8.52 12.69 -12.17
N ASN A 313 -9.64 12.81 -12.88
CA ASN A 313 -10.94 12.24 -12.50
C ASN A 313 -11.17 10.78 -12.93
N LYS A 314 -10.20 9.91 -12.70
CA LYS A 314 -10.43 8.47 -12.83
C LYS A 314 -11.62 8.05 -11.95
N GLY A 315 -12.51 7.20 -12.46
CA GLY A 315 -13.75 6.76 -11.81
C GLY A 315 -13.56 5.84 -10.59
N CYS A 316 -12.83 6.29 -9.57
CA CYS A 316 -12.51 5.56 -8.35
C CYS A 316 -12.28 6.52 -7.16
N GLY A 317 -11.93 5.98 -5.99
CA GLY A 317 -11.64 6.78 -4.78
C GLY A 317 -10.24 7.42 -4.77
N PHE A 318 -9.99 8.26 -3.77
CA PHE A 318 -8.80 9.11 -3.62
C PHE A 318 -7.48 8.38 -3.90
N GLY A 319 -7.18 7.28 -3.19
CA GLY A 319 -5.90 6.57 -3.38
C GLY A 319 -5.72 6.06 -4.82
N CYS A 320 -6.78 5.57 -5.47
CA CYS A 320 -6.72 5.14 -6.86
C CYS A 320 -6.52 6.31 -7.84
N GLN A 321 -7.18 7.46 -7.61
CA GLN A 321 -6.95 8.67 -8.40
C GLN A 321 -5.54 9.21 -8.20
N PHE A 322 -5.03 9.19 -6.97
CA PHE A 322 -3.68 9.64 -6.66
C PHE A 322 -2.63 8.75 -7.33
N HIS A 323 -2.78 7.42 -7.29
CA HIS A 323 -1.92 6.51 -8.04
C HIS A 323 -2.01 6.70 -9.55
N HIS A 324 -3.16 7.11 -10.09
CA HIS A 324 -3.25 7.48 -11.50
C HIS A 324 -2.36 8.69 -11.83
N VAL A 325 -2.35 9.73 -10.98
CA VAL A 325 -1.46 10.89 -11.16
C VAL A 325 0.02 10.50 -11.00
N VAL A 326 0.35 9.63 -10.04
CA VAL A 326 1.70 9.06 -9.88
C VAL A 326 2.14 8.35 -11.15
N TYR A 327 1.27 7.51 -11.72
CA TYR A 327 1.52 6.83 -12.99
C TYR A 327 1.75 7.83 -14.14
N CYS A 328 0.96 8.91 -14.22
CA CYS A 328 1.16 9.94 -15.23
C CYS A 328 2.53 10.61 -15.09
N LEU A 329 2.92 10.99 -13.87
CA LEU A 329 4.21 11.64 -13.63
C LEU A 329 5.37 10.69 -13.91
N LEU A 330 5.21 9.40 -13.59
CA LEU A 330 6.17 8.35 -13.93
C LEU A 330 6.38 8.22 -15.45
N MET A 331 5.29 8.23 -16.23
CA MET A 331 5.38 8.19 -17.70
C MET A 331 5.95 9.49 -18.28
N ALA A 332 5.65 10.63 -17.65
CA ALA A 332 6.24 11.92 -17.98
C ALA A 332 7.77 11.91 -17.80
N ALA A 333 8.24 11.37 -16.66
CA ALA A 333 9.65 11.14 -16.37
C ALA A 333 10.30 10.14 -17.34
N ALA A 334 9.61 9.06 -17.69
CA ALA A 334 10.10 8.07 -18.66
C ALA A 334 10.29 8.65 -20.06
N THR A 335 9.53 9.68 -20.44
CA THR A 335 9.50 10.24 -21.80
C THR A 335 10.09 11.65 -21.91
N ASN A 336 10.64 12.17 -20.82
CA ASN A 336 11.08 13.56 -20.67
C ASN A 336 10.04 14.57 -21.16
N ARG A 337 8.83 14.47 -20.60
CA ARG A 337 7.72 15.39 -20.83
C ARG A 337 7.31 16.04 -19.52
N THR A 338 7.01 17.34 -19.54
CA THR A 338 6.39 18.02 -18.41
C THR A 338 4.94 17.55 -18.29
N MET A 339 4.55 17.02 -17.14
CA MET A 339 3.18 16.60 -16.87
C MET A 339 2.30 17.82 -16.56
N LEU A 340 1.11 17.87 -17.16
CA LEU A 340 0.03 18.77 -16.81
C LEU A 340 -1.21 17.99 -16.41
N LEU A 341 -1.91 18.46 -15.39
CA LEU A 341 -3.27 18.01 -15.12
C LEU A 341 -4.21 18.64 -16.15
N GLU A 342 -5.11 17.85 -16.73
CA GLU A 342 -6.12 18.39 -17.62
C GLU A 342 -6.99 19.43 -16.90
N ARG A 343 -7.23 20.56 -17.58
CA ARG A 343 -7.96 21.72 -17.02
C ARG A 343 -7.42 22.16 -15.66
N ASP A 344 -6.11 22.05 -15.47
CA ASP A 344 -5.41 22.37 -14.21
C ASP A 344 -5.97 21.63 -12.98
N GLY A 345 -6.60 20.47 -13.20
CA GLY A 345 -7.21 19.65 -12.15
C GLY A 345 -8.53 20.20 -11.59
N ALA A 346 -9.16 21.18 -12.22
CA ALA A 346 -10.35 21.88 -11.71
C ALA A 346 -11.59 20.98 -11.53
N GLU A 347 -11.74 19.90 -12.30
CA GLU A 347 -12.98 19.12 -12.31
C GLU A 347 -13.06 18.05 -11.20
N TRP A 348 -12.21 18.11 -10.17
CA TRP A 348 -12.02 17.00 -9.27
C TRP A 348 -13.26 16.66 -8.43
N ARG A 349 -13.72 15.40 -8.47
CA ARG A 349 -14.91 15.00 -7.69
C ARG A 349 -14.80 15.17 -6.18
N TYR A 350 -13.58 15.23 -5.64
CA TYR A 350 -13.37 15.43 -4.20
C TYR A 350 -13.48 16.90 -3.79
N SER A 351 -13.16 17.84 -4.69
CA SER A 351 -13.15 19.27 -4.41
C SER A 351 -13.45 20.11 -5.63
N ARG A 352 -14.34 21.10 -5.48
CA ARG A 352 -14.67 22.06 -6.55
C ARG A 352 -13.50 22.97 -6.91
N ASP A 353 -12.56 23.15 -5.98
CA ASP A 353 -11.35 23.94 -6.20
C ASP A 353 -10.21 23.07 -6.80
N GLY A 354 -10.52 21.82 -7.17
CA GLY A 354 -9.62 20.94 -7.89
C GLY A 354 -8.38 20.54 -7.09
N TRP A 355 -7.27 20.30 -7.79
CA TRP A 355 -5.99 19.92 -7.20
C TRP A 355 -5.47 20.95 -6.18
N ALA A 356 -5.58 22.24 -6.53
CA ALA A 356 -5.09 23.37 -5.74
C ALA A 356 -5.80 23.53 -4.39
N ALA A 357 -6.97 22.87 -4.20
CA ALA A 357 -7.68 22.83 -2.93
C ALA A 357 -6.79 22.32 -1.78
N VAL A 358 -5.89 21.37 -2.07
CA VAL A 358 -5.10 20.67 -1.04
C VAL A 358 -3.59 20.59 -1.33
N PHE A 359 -3.19 20.60 -2.59
CA PHE A 359 -1.79 20.44 -2.99
C PHE A 359 -1.27 21.70 -3.69
N ARG A 360 0.06 21.85 -3.67
CA ARG A 360 0.76 22.84 -4.51
C ARG A 360 0.62 22.45 -5.98
N SER A 361 0.84 23.41 -6.88
CA SER A 361 0.90 23.11 -8.32
C SER A 361 1.91 21.99 -8.60
N VAL A 362 1.60 21.15 -9.58
CA VAL A 362 2.52 20.08 -10.02
C VAL A 362 3.80 20.70 -10.62
N GLY A 363 3.72 21.87 -11.26
CA GLY A 363 4.85 22.56 -11.87
C GLY A 363 4.57 24.00 -12.31
N SER A 364 5.50 24.60 -13.05
CA SER A 364 5.42 25.99 -13.51
C SER A 364 4.52 26.22 -14.72
N CYS A 365 4.14 25.19 -15.46
CA CYS A 365 3.33 25.31 -16.66
C CYS A 365 1.83 25.07 -16.34
N THR A 366 0.92 25.77 -17.03
CA THR A 366 -0.54 25.56 -16.88
C THR A 366 -1.18 25.01 -18.15
N PHE A 367 -2.29 24.29 -18.00
CA PHE A 367 -3.11 23.81 -19.10
C PHE A 367 -3.71 24.98 -19.89
N ALA A 368 -4.33 25.94 -19.19
CA ALA A 368 -5.03 27.06 -19.82
C ALA A 368 -4.14 27.92 -20.74
N GLU A 369 -2.86 28.06 -20.42
CA GLU A 369 -1.93 28.91 -21.19
C GLU A 369 -1.21 28.15 -22.31
N HIS A 370 -0.99 26.84 -22.17
CA HIS A 370 -0.08 26.09 -23.04
C HIS A 370 -0.71 24.97 -23.85
N VAL A 371 -2.00 24.71 -23.65
CA VAL A 371 -2.79 23.74 -24.41
C VAL A 371 -3.85 24.49 -25.24
N PRO A 372 -3.70 24.58 -26.58
CA PRO A 372 -4.66 25.28 -27.42
C PRO A 372 -6.04 24.60 -27.42
N LEU A 373 -7.11 25.39 -27.24
CA LEU A 373 -8.50 24.88 -27.24
C LEU A 373 -8.96 24.28 -28.58
N SER A 374 -8.31 24.67 -29.69
CA SER A 374 -8.66 24.26 -31.06
C SER A 374 -7.92 23.03 -31.56
N VAL A 375 -7.00 22.44 -30.78
CA VAL A 375 -6.15 21.34 -31.24
C VAL A 375 -6.66 20.01 -30.72
N VAL A 376 -6.84 19.05 -31.64
CA VAL A 376 -7.03 17.64 -31.30
C VAL A 376 -5.73 17.11 -30.72
N VAL A 377 -5.74 16.74 -29.45
CA VAL A 377 -4.57 16.19 -28.76
C VAL A 377 -4.48 14.68 -29.01
N ASP A 378 -3.36 14.25 -29.57
CA ASP A 378 -3.09 12.84 -29.84
C ASP A 378 -2.96 12.02 -28.55
N GLN A 379 -3.40 10.77 -28.61
CA GLN A 379 -3.22 9.82 -27.52
C GLN A 379 -1.78 9.31 -27.47
N PHE A 380 -1.29 9.09 -26.24
CA PHE A 380 -0.05 8.39 -26.01
C PHE A 380 -0.19 6.91 -26.40
N THR A 381 0.60 6.47 -27.37
CA THR A 381 0.57 5.09 -27.90
C THR A 381 1.79 4.26 -27.48
N GLY A 382 2.79 4.88 -26.84
CA GLY A 382 4.00 4.24 -26.35
C GLY A 382 5.21 5.17 -26.33
N ILE A 383 6.29 4.73 -25.69
CA ILE A 383 7.52 5.53 -25.53
C ILE A 383 8.24 5.76 -26.86
N ASN A 384 8.21 4.78 -27.76
CA ASN A 384 8.86 4.85 -29.07
C ASN A 384 7.89 5.31 -30.17
N GLN A 385 6.89 6.13 -29.83
CA GLN A 385 5.94 6.65 -30.81
C GLN A 385 6.69 7.44 -31.91
N PRO A 386 6.62 7.02 -33.19
CA PRO A 386 7.25 7.75 -34.28
C PRO A 386 6.58 9.12 -34.44
N ASN A 387 7.37 10.17 -34.68
CA ASN A 387 6.89 11.55 -34.79
C ASN A 387 6.04 12.00 -33.59
N SER A 388 6.41 11.56 -32.38
CA SER A 388 5.63 11.85 -31.17
C SER A 388 5.44 13.36 -30.96
N PRO A 389 4.18 13.86 -30.96
CA PRO A 389 3.87 15.28 -31.00
C PRO A 389 4.29 16.00 -29.71
N ARG A 390 4.33 17.34 -29.73
CA ARG A 390 4.70 18.13 -28.56
C ARG A 390 3.79 17.84 -27.36
N ILE A 391 2.48 17.72 -27.57
CA ILE A 391 1.48 17.44 -26.53
C ILE A 391 0.89 16.06 -26.80
N VAL A 392 0.85 15.21 -25.78
CA VAL A 392 0.16 13.91 -25.82
C VAL A 392 -0.76 13.77 -24.62
N ARG A 393 -1.90 13.10 -24.80
CA ARG A 393 -2.81 12.72 -23.71
C ARG A 393 -2.52 11.29 -23.29
N LEU A 394 -2.19 11.09 -22.03
CA LEU A 394 -1.99 9.76 -21.47
C LEU A 394 -3.32 9.19 -20.97
N PRO A 395 -3.80 8.05 -21.52
CA PRO A 395 -5.02 7.44 -20.99
C PRO A 395 -4.75 6.80 -19.62
N VAL A 396 -5.83 6.43 -18.93
CA VAL A 396 -5.74 5.52 -17.79
C VAL A 396 -4.99 4.25 -18.19
N VAL A 397 -4.22 3.69 -17.26
CA VAL A 397 -3.35 2.53 -17.50
C VAL A 397 -4.10 1.31 -18.08
N ASP A 398 -5.40 1.19 -17.79
CA ASP A 398 -6.29 0.14 -18.30
C ASP A 398 -6.58 0.28 -19.81
N GLY A 399 -6.52 1.50 -20.35
CA GLY A 399 -6.76 1.83 -21.76
C GLY A 399 -5.48 1.97 -22.59
N LEU A 400 -4.32 1.61 -22.03
CA LEU A 400 -3.03 1.76 -22.70
C LEU A 400 -2.86 0.70 -23.80
N SER A 401 -2.63 1.14 -25.04
CA SER A 401 -2.51 0.24 -26.21
C SER A 401 -1.24 -0.61 -26.17
N SER A 402 -0.13 -0.01 -25.74
CA SER A 402 1.16 -0.67 -25.57
C SER A 402 1.73 -0.33 -24.20
N ARG A 403 2.06 -1.37 -23.42
CA ARG A 403 2.54 -1.25 -22.03
C ARG A 403 4.05 -1.05 -22.02
N PRO A 404 4.56 0.18 -21.76
CA PRO A 404 6.00 0.42 -21.78
C PRO A 404 6.70 -0.30 -20.63
N PRO A 405 8.01 -0.60 -20.78
CA PRO A 405 8.78 -1.31 -19.77
C PRO A 405 8.97 -0.49 -18.47
N HIS A 406 8.71 0.82 -18.51
CA HIS A 406 8.79 1.78 -17.39
C HIS A 406 7.61 1.75 -16.43
N LEU A 407 6.55 1.02 -16.77
CA LEU A 407 5.47 0.81 -15.82
C LEU A 407 6.02 0.10 -14.56
N PRO A 408 5.44 0.35 -13.38
CA PRO A 408 5.81 -0.36 -12.16
C PRO A 408 5.75 -1.87 -12.38
N LEU A 409 6.53 -2.70 -11.69
CA LEU A 409 7.48 -2.38 -10.61
C LEU A 409 8.89 -2.08 -11.14
N ALA A 410 9.01 -1.41 -12.29
CA ALA A 410 10.30 -0.98 -12.81
C ALA A 410 10.91 0.21 -12.02
N PHE A 411 12.24 0.26 -11.95
CA PHE A 411 12.99 1.36 -11.35
C PHE A 411 14.26 1.69 -12.17
N PRO A 412 14.86 2.88 -12.01
CA PRO A 412 15.90 3.37 -12.91
C PRO A 412 17.24 2.64 -12.79
N ALA A 413 17.82 2.28 -13.93
CA ALA A 413 19.13 1.62 -14.01
C ALA A 413 20.25 2.41 -13.33
N GLN A 414 20.23 3.74 -13.47
CA GLN A 414 21.23 4.62 -12.86
C GLN A 414 21.36 4.48 -11.34
N PHE A 415 20.28 4.14 -10.64
CA PHE A 415 20.30 3.96 -9.19
C PHE A 415 20.24 2.49 -8.78
N ALA A 416 20.31 1.56 -9.74
CA ALA A 416 19.99 0.17 -9.44
C ALA A 416 20.95 -0.45 -8.42
N ASP A 417 22.25 -0.28 -8.61
CA ASP A 417 23.26 -0.81 -7.68
C ASP A 417 23.09 -0.22 -6.28
N VAL A 418 22.85 1.09 -6.17
CA VAL A 418 22.66 1.77 -4.89
C VAL A 418 21.37 1.30 -4.22
N LEU A 419 20.25 1.26 -4.96
CA LEU A 419 18.97 0.84 -4.39
C LEU A 419 18.96 -0.63 -3.98
N LEU A 420 19.56 -1.52 -4.78
CA LEU A 420 19.69 -2.94 -4.45
C LEU A 420 20.62 -3.18 -3.24
N THR A 421 21.60 -2.30 -3.03
CA THR A 421 22.48 -2.34 -1.86
C THR A 421 21.79 -1.82 -0.61
N HIS A 422 20.91 -0.83 -0.74
CA HIS A 422 20.46 -0.05 0.41
C HIS A 422 18.96 -0.08 0.73
N HIS A 423 18.12 -0.65 -0.12
CA HIS A 423 16.68 -0.74 0.11
C HIS A 423 16.16 -2.15 -0.16
N SER A 424 15.37 -2.70 0.76
CA SER A 424 14.86 -4.07 0.62
C SER A 424 13.73 -4.19 -0.44
N ASN A 425 13.17 -3.06 -0.88
CA ASN A 425 12.21 -3.01 -1.99
C ASN A 425 12.40 -1.77 -2.89
N PRO A 426 13.34 -1.81 -3.86
CA PRO A 426 13.67 -0.65 -4.71
C PRO A 426 12.49 -0.02 -5.49
N PRO A 427 11.55 -0.79 -6.08
CA PRO A 427 10.41 -0.20 -6.79
C PRO A 427 9.53 0.68 -5.90
N VAL A 428 9.23 0.25 -4.67
CA VAL A 428 8.40 1.04 -3.74
C VAL A 428 9.14 2.31 -3.33
N PHE A 429 10.43 2.24 -3.03
CA PHE A 429 11.23 3.42 -2.73
C PHE A 429 11.16 4.44 -3.87
N PHE A 430 11.34 3.98 -5.11
CA PHE A 430 11.27 4.83 -6.28
C PHE A 430 9.89 5.49 -6.43
N LEU A 431 8.81 4.72 -6.32
CA LEU A 431 7.43 5.23 -6.36
C LEU A 431 7.14 6.22 -5.23
N GLY A 432 7.68 5.96 -4.03
CA GLY A 432 7.56 6.85 -2.87
C GLY A 432 8.05 8.27 -3.15
N GLN A 433 9.06 8.43 -4.02
CA GLN A 433 9.54 9.75 -4.43
C GLN A 433 8.52 10.52 -5.27
N PHE A 434 7.80 9.85 -6.17
CA PHE A 434 6.71 10.47 -6.95
C PHE A 434 5.52 10.82 -6.06
N VAL A 435 5.19 9.94 -5.11
CA VAL A 435 4.15 10.21 -4.11
C VAL A 435 4.52 11.45 -3.29
N ALA A 436 5.73 11.53 -2.76
CA ALA A 436 6.20 12.68 -1.99
C ALA A 436 6.16 13.99 -2.80
N PHE A 437 6.62 13.95 -4.05
CA PHE A 437 6.60 15.11 -4.94
C PHE A 437 5.17 15.61 -5.21
N LEU A 438 4.22 14.71 -5.45
CA LEU A 438 2.83 15.07 -5.72
C LEU A 438 2.07 15.44 -4.44
N MET A 439 2.47 14.94 -3.27
CA MET A 439 1.84 15.25 -1.98
C MET A 439 2.35 16.54 -1.32
N ARG A 440 3.05 17.42 -2.06
CA ARG A 440 3.43 18.75 -1.59
C ARG A 440 2.16 19.55 -1.23
N LYS A 441 1.92 19.73 0.06
CA LYS A 441 0.70 20.35 0.61
C LYS A 441 0.75 21.87 0.42
N ASN A 442 -0.40 22.47 0.14
CA ASN A 442 -0.56 23.93 0.28
C ASN A 442 -0.58 24.32 1.77
N GLU A 443 -0.52 25.62 2.08
CA GLU A 443 -0.41 26.12 3.46
C GLU A 443 -1.58 25.64 4.35
N ARG A 444 -2.82 25.76 3.85
CA ARG A 444 -4.05 25.33 4.55
C ARG A 444 -3.98 23.85 4.93
N THR A 445 -3.61 23.00 3.98
CA THR A 445 -3.56 21.54 4.18
C THR A 445 -2.39 21.15 5.07
N ASN A 446 -1.24 21.82 4.93
CA ASN A 446 -0.10 21.58 5.80
C ASN A 446 -0.45 21.86 7.26
N LYS A 447 -1.07 23.00 7.55
CA LYS A 447 -1.53 23.36 8.90
C LYS A 447 -2.48 22.31 9.47
N PHE A 448 -3.49 21.89 8.69
CA PHE A 448 -4.44 20.87 9.12
C PHE A 448 -3.77 19.53 9.44
N VAL A 449 -2.85 19.08 8.58
CA VAL A 449 -2.12 17.82 8.77
C VAL A 449 -1.22 17.90 10.00
N GLU A 450 -0.46 18.98 10.18
CA GLU A 450 0.38 19.16 11.37
C GLU A 450 -0.44 19.20 12.67
N GLU A 451 -1.54 19.94 12.70
CA GLU A 451 -2.44 19.98 13.84
C GLU A 451 -3.04 18.62 14.17
N THR A 452 -3.29 17.79 13.15
CA THR A 452 -3.78 16.42 13.35
C THR A 452 -2.67 15.49 13.84
N MET A 453 -1.46 15.57 13.26
CA MET A 453 -0.31 14.76 13.68
C MET A 453 0.12 15.06 15.12
N ARG A 454 0.07 16.33 15.56
CA ARG A 454 0.39 16.72 16.96
C ARG A 454 -0.51 16.06 18.01
N ARG A 455 -1.67 15.53 17.62
CA ARG A 455 -2.56 14.78 18.52
C ARG A 455 -2.05 13.37 18.83
N ILE A 456 -1.15 12.84 18.00
CA ILE A 456 -0.55 11.53 18.17
C ILE A 456 0.80 11.71 18.90
N PRO A 457 1.03 11.00 20.02
CA PRO A 457 2.22 11.20 20.84
C PRO A 457 3.44 10.45 20.26
N PHE A 458 3.86 10.78 19.05
CA PHE A 458 5.03 10.16 18.40
C PHE A 458 6.33 10.33 19.22
N GLU A 459 6.43 11.40 20.03
CA GLU A 459 7.58 11.66 20.90
C GLU A 459 7.65 10.74 22.13
N LEU A 460 6.54 10.11 22.52
CA LEU A 460 6.50 9.24 23.71
C LEU A 460 7.00 7.82 23.42
N GLY A 461 7.16 7.45 22.15
CA GLY A 461 7.64 6.14 21.75
C GLY A 461 7.07 5.67 20.42
N PRO A 462 7.36 4.41 20.03
CA PRO A 462 6.93 3.87 18.76
C PRO A 462 5.41 3.76 18.66
N VAL A 463 4.88 4.09 17.48
CA VAL A 463 3.45 4.01 17.15
C VAL A 463 3.25 3.03 16.00
N VAL A 464 2.32 2.09 16.16
CA VAL A 464 1.90 1.17 15.09
C VAL A 464 0.60 1.70 14.48
N GLY A 465 0.62 1.97 13.18
CA GLY A 465 -0.54 2.41 12.42
C GLY A 465 -1.41 1.24 11.98
N LEU A 466 -2.72 1.31 12.22
CA LEU A 466 -3.69 0.31 11.78
C LEU A 466 -4.63 0.92 10.73
N GLN A 467 -4.59 0.41 9.51
CA GLN A 467 -5.52 0.81 8.45
C GLN A 467 -6.55 -0.29 8.22
N ILE A 468 -7.73 -0.12 8.80
CA ILE A 468 -8.82 -1.12 8.76
C ILE A 468 -9.88 -0.67 7.75
N ARG A 469 -9.94 -1.34 6.59
CA ARG A 469 -10.94 -1.08 5.54
C ARG A 469 -12.13 -2.01 5.69
N ARG A 470 -13.37 -1.48 5.78
CA ARG A 470 -14.58 -2.30 6.05
C ARG A 470 -15.81 -2.04 5.18
N THR A 471 -15.90 -0.89 4.51
CA THR A 471 -17.15 -0.37 3.92
C THR A 471 -17.55 -1.08 2.62
N ASP A 472 -17.69 -0.35 1.50
CA ASP A 472 -18.16 -0.77 0.17
C ASP A 472 -17.27 -1.81 -0.55
N LYS A 473 -16.33 -2.39 0.18
CA LYS A 473 -15.15 -3.09 -0.34
C LYS A 473 -15.06 -4.52 0.16
N VAL A 474 -15.74 -4.81 1.28
CA VAL A 474 -15.94 -6.18 1.74
C VAL A 474 -16.85 -6.91 0.75
N GLY A 475 -16.37 -8.02 0.20
CA GLY A 475 -17.12 -8.85 -0.75
C GLY A 475 -17.03 -8.43 -2.21
N THR A 476 -16.31 -7.34 -2.53
CA THR A 476 -16.05 -6.90 -3.92
C THR A 476 -14.56 -6.84 -4.22
N GLU A 477 -13.79 -6.12 -3.41
CA GLU A 477 -12.36 -5.87 -3.61
C GLU A 477 -11.48 -6.50 -2.53
N ALA A 478 -12.04 -6.81 -1.36
CA ALA A 478 -11.30 -7.39 -0.23
C ALA A 478 -12.19 -8.29 0.65
N ALA A 479 -11.56 -9.12 1.46
CA ALA A 479 -12.23 -9.89 2.51
C ALA A 479 -12.48 -9.05 3.77
N PHE A 480 -13.41 -9.47 4.61
CA PHE A 480 -13.57 -8.93 5.95
C PHE A 480 -12.49 -9.51 6.86
N HIS A 481 -11.79 -8.64 7.60
CA HIS A 481 -10.80 -9.03 8.61
C HIS A 481 -11.21 -8.50 9.99
N HIS A 482 -11.13 -9.36 11.01
CA HIS A 482 -11.42 -8.99 12.39
C HIS A 482 -10.30 -8.11 12.96
N VAL A 483 -10.62 -7.17 13.87
CA VAL A 483 -9.61 -6.30 14.51
C VAL A 483 -8.50 -7.11 15.18
N ASN A 484 -8.84 -8.27 15.74
CA ASN A 484 -7.89 -9.14 16.42
C ASN A 484 -6.75 -9.61 15.51
N GLU A 485 -7.00 -9.76 14.20
CA GLU A 485 -5.95 -10.10 13.23
C GLU A 485 -4.92 -8.97 13.12
N TYR A 486 -5.38 -7.72 12.99
CA TYR A 486 -4.51 -6.54 12.95
C TYR A 486 -3.73 -6.39 14.26
N MET A 487 -4.43 -6.50 15.40
CA MET A 487 -3.83 -6.35 16.73
C MET A 487 -2.79 -7.42 17.02
N ARG A 488 -2.97 -8.64 16.50
CA ARG A 488 -1.98 -9.72 16.65
C ARG A 488 -0.63 -9.34 16.05
N TRP A 489 -0.62 -8.76 14.85
CA TRP A 489 0.62 -8.31 14.20
C TRP A 489 1.23 -7.09 14.88
N ALA A 490 0.41 -6.16 15.36
CA ALA A 490 0.89 -5.05 16.17
C ALA A 490 1.56 -5.54 17.46
N GLU A 491 0.94 -6.47 18.19
CA GLU A 491 1.48 -7.07 19.40
C GLU A 491 2.80 -7.80 19.14
N LEU A 492 2.87 -8.61 18.07
CA LEU A 492 4.10 -9.27 17.66
C LEU A 492 5.21 -8.26 17.37
N TRP A 493 4.89 -7.17 16.66
CA TRP A 493 5.86 -6.11 16.38
C TRP A 493 6.42 -5.48 17.65
N PHE A 494 5.55 -5.11 18.59
CA PHE A 494 5.97 -4.55 19.88
C PHE A 494 6.83 -5.56 20.66
N ARG A 495 6.42 -6.84 20.76
CA ARG A 495 7.23 -7.87 21.44
C ARG A 495 8.62 -8.03 20.84
N MET A 496 8.75 -7.94 19.51
CA MET A 496 10.05 -7.93 18.84
C MET A 496 10.87 -6.69 19.19
N GLU A 497 10.25 -5.50 19.16
CA GLU A 497 10.95 -4.24 19.46
C GLU A 497 11.42 -4.18 20.92
N GLN A 498 10.64 -4.72 21.87
CA GLN A 498 11.04 -4.84 23.27
C GLN A 498 12.31 -5.68 23.43
N LYS A 499 12.35 -6.84 22.76
CA LYS A 499 13.50 -7.74 22.79
C LYS A 499 14.72 -7.12 22.13
N LYS A 500 14.53 -6.39 21.02
CA LYS A 500 15.60 -5.67 20.31
C LYS A 500 16.27 -4.65 21.22
N LEU A 501 15.51 -3.90 22.01
CA LEU A 501 16.06 -2.87 22.91
C LEU A 501 16.68 -3.43 24.20
N GLU A 502 16.59 -4.74 24.45
CA GLU A 502 16.93 -5.40 25.74
C GLU A 502 16.28 -4.73 26.97
N ALA A 503 15.28 -3.89 26.73
CA ALA A 503 14.71 -3.04 27.74
C ALA A 503 13.50 -3.72 28.38
N ARG A 504 13.46 -3.72 29.71
CA ARG A 504 12.21 -3.85 30.47
C ARG A 504 11.46 -2.52 30.38
N THR A 505 11.14 -2.08 29.17
CA THR A 505 10.45 -0.81 28.94
C THR A 505 9.08 -0.81 29.64
N GLU A 506 8.76 0.30 30.31
CA GLU A 506 7.49 0.46 31.04
C GLU A 506 6.25 0.27 30.17
N TRP A 507 6.34 0.54 28.86
CA TRP A 507 5.21 0.43 27.94
C TRP A 507 4.70 -1.01 27.81
N ALA A 508 5.57 -2.02 27.99
CA ALA A 508 5.18 -3.43 27.93
C ALA A 508 4.19 -3.84 29.04
N LYS A 509 4.07 -3.05 30.12
CA LYS A 509 3.16 -3.32 31.24
C LYS A 509 1.82 -2.58 31.16
N LYS A 510 1.68 -1.58 30.28
CA LYS A 510 0.58 -0.60 30.32
C LYS A 510 -0.56 -0.86 29.31
N GLY A 511 -0.48 -1.94 28.53
CA GLY A 511 -1.46 -2.24 27.47
C GLY A 511 -1.39 -1.26 26.30
N PHE A 512 -2.30 -1.38 25.33
CA PHE A 512 -2.37 -0.48 24.17
C PHE A 512 -3.16 0.80 24.50
N GLU A 513 -2.62 1.96 24.12
CA GLU A 513 -3.39 3.21 24.03
C GLU A 513 -3.75 3.44 22.55
N ILE A 514 -5.04 3.48 22.25
CA ILE A 514 -5.55 3.59 20.88
C ILE A 514 -5.90 5.05 20.59
N TRP A 515 -5.33 5.58 19.51
CA TRP A 515 -5.63 6.91 18.99
C TRP A 515 -6.38 6.75 17.67
N ALA A 516 -7.60 7.28 17.60
CA ALA A 516 -8.47 7.17 16.43
C ALA A 516 -8.93 8.56 15.95
N ASN A 517 -9.08 8.70 14.63
CA ASN A 517 -9.61 9.89 14.00
C ASN A 517 -11.07 9.67 13.60
N ASP A 518 -11.97 9.69 14.60
CA ASP A 518 -13.40 9.37 14.42
C ASP A 518 -14.07 10.29 13.38
N GLU A 519 -13.65 11.55 13.34
CA GLU A 519 -14.17 12.53 12.38
C GLU A 519 -13.80 12.19 10.93
N SER A 520 -12.57 11.71 10.69
CA SER A 520 -12.16 11.22 9.37
C SER A 520 -12.91 9.95 8.99
N ALA A 521 -13.07 9.02 9.94
CA ALA A 521 -13.82 7.78 9.73
C ALA A 521 -15.29 8.05 9.35
N GLU A 522 -15.95 9.00 10.01
CA GLU A 522 -17.32 9.43 9.68
C GLU A 522 -17.38 10.10 8.30
N ALA A 523 -16.40 10.94 7.96
CA ALA A 523 -16.32 11.59 6.66
C ALA A 523 -16.02 10.61 5.50
N ALA A 524 -15.43 9.45 5.78
CA ALA A 524 -15.12 8.42 4.78
C ALA A 524 -16.32 7.53 4.38
N LEU A 525 -17.45 7.67 5.09
CA LEU A 525 -18.70 6.97 4.76
C LEU A 525 -19.14 7.29 3.32
N PRO A 526 -19.74 6.33 2.59
CA PRO A 526 -20.10 6.54 1.18
C PRO A 526 -20.95 7.79 0.90
N SER A 527 -21.80 8.20 1.85
CA SER A 527 -22.63 9.41 1.73
C SER A 527 -21.84 10.72 1.76
N ASN A 528 -20.67 10.74 2.41
CA ASN A 528 -19.88 11.94 2.68
C ASN A 528 -18.50 11.94 1.99
N ARG A 529 -18.15 10.83 1.35
CA ARG A 529 -16.80 10.53 0.84
C ARG A 529 -16.26 11.56 -0.15
N TYR A 530 -17.09 12.07 -1.04
CA TYR A 530 -16.66 13.00 -2.10
C TYR A 530 -16.89 14.44 -1.65
N SER A 531 -16.10 14.87 -0.66
CA SER A 531 -16.16 16.20 -0.07
C SER A 531 -14.77 16.67 0.37
N ASP A 532 -14.58 17.99 0.49
CA ASP A 532 -13.33 18.60 0.95
C ASP A 532 -12.93 18.11 2.34
N ARG A 533 -13.91 17.91 3.24
CA ARG A 533 -13.67 17.39 4.59
C ARG A 533 -13.11 15.97 4.56
N SER A 534 -13.71 15.10 3.74
CA SER A 534 -13.25 13.72 3.58
C SER A 534 -11.86 13.67 2.92
N LEU A 535 -11.62 14.56 1.95
CA LEU A 535 -10.33 14.70 1.28
C LEU A 535 -9.22 15.10 2.26
N LEU A 536 -9.43 16.14 3.08
CA LEU A 536 -8.45 16.54 4.10
C LEU A 536 -8.22 15.43 5.14
N GLY A 537 -9.29 14.75 5.56
CA GLY A 537 -9.20 13.62 6.49
C GLY A 537 -8.33 12.48 5.98
N VAL A 538 -8.59 12.00 4.74
CA VAL A 538 -7.79 10.91 4.17
C VAL A 538 -6.33 11.32 3.91
N ILE A 539 -6.06 12.58 3.56
CA ILE A 539 -4.69 13.09 3.41
C ILE A 539 -3.98 13.05 4.77
N ALA A 540 -4.63 13.49 5.85
CA ALA A 540 -4.06 13.45 7.19
C ALA A 540 -3.82 12.00 7.66
N ASP A 541 -4.78 11.10 7.44
CA ASP A 541 -4.64 9.68 7.80
C ASP A 541 -3.46 9.02 7.05
N VAL A 542 -3.28 9.35 5.76
CA VAL A 542 -2.13 8.85 4.98
C VAL A 542 -0.81 9.30 5.59
N HIS A 543 -0.71 10.57 5.98
CA HIS A 543 0.50 11.13 6.60
C HIS A 543 0.75 10.51 7.98
N ILE A 544 -0.26 10.38 8.82
CA ILE A 544 -0.14 9.75 10.14
C ILE A 544 0.41 8.32 10.00
N LEU A 545 -0.19 7.52 9.11
CA LEU A 545 0.25 6.16 8.86
C LEU A 545 1.70 6.10 8.35
N ALA A 546 2.10 7.01 7.45
CA ALA A 546 3.46 7.06 6.91
C ALA A 546 4.52 7.44 7.97
N HIS A 547 4.13 8.16 9.03
CA HIS A 547 5.02 8.51 10.15
C HIS A 547 5.07 7.42 11.25
N CYS A 548 4.17 6.45 11.24
CA CYS A 548 4.22 5.33 12.18
C CYS A 548 5.50 4.50 12.03
N SER A 549 5.93 3.87 13.12
CA SER A 549 7.08 2.96 13.15
C SER A 549 6.82 1.64 12.41
N TYR A 550 5.55 1.27 12.29
CA TYR A 550 5.07 0.09 11.60
C TYR A 550 3.63 0.29 11.13
N ILE A 551 3.24 -0.29 9.99
CA ILE A 551 1.85 -0.31 9.52
C ILE A 551 1.33 -1.76 9.52
N VAL A 552 0.12 -1.98 10.02
CA VAL A 552 -0.64 -3.21 9.76
C VAL A 552 -1.91 -2.84 9.00
N CYS A 553 -2.11 -3.47 7.84
CA CYS A 553 -3.21 -3.13 6.96
C CYS A 553 -3.62 -4.27 6.03
N THR A 554 -4.42 -3.93 5.02
CA THR A 554 -4.67 -4.73 3.83
C THR A 554 -4.09 -4.01 2.62
N PHE A 555 -3.16 -4.64 1.90
CA PHE A 555 -2.63 -4.08 0.67
C PHE A 555 -3.62 -4.12 -0.48
N SER A 556 -4.79 -4.74 -0.38
CA SER A 556 -5.90 -4.46 -1.30
C SER A 556 -6.37 -2.99 -1.22
N SER A 557 -6.13 -2.30 -0.09
CA SER A 557 -6.46 -0.89 0.13
C SER A 557 -5.42 0.05 -0.48
N GLN A 558 -5.84 0.82 -1.50
CA GLN A 558 -5.02 1.89 -2.08
C GLN A 558 -4.50 2.90 -1.04
N VAL A 559 -5.28 3.17 0.02
CA VAL A 559 -4.87 4.10 1.09
C VAL A 559 -3.68 3.55 1.85
N CYS A 560 -3.67 2.24 2.18
CA CYS A 560 -2.52 1.65 2.86
C CYS A 560 -1.28 1.67 1.97
N ARG A 561 -1.43 1.29 0.69
CA ARG A 561 -0.30 1.30 -0.25
C ARG A 561 0.29 2.70 -0.40
N LEU A 562 -0.56 3.72 -0.48
CA LEU A 562 -0.14 5.11 -0.56
C LEU A 562 0.61 5.58 0.70
N SER A 563 0.15 5.20 1.89
CA SER A 563 0.88 5.46 3.15
C SER A 563 2.23 4.75 3.21
N TYR A 564 2.27 3.50 2.74
CA TYR A 564 3.49 2.71 2.68
C TYR A 564 4.50 3.25 1.67
N GLU A 565 4.05 3.72 0.50
CA GLU A 565 4.89 4.40 -0.49
C GLU A 565 5.45 5.71 0.07
N LEU A 566 4.60 6.55 0.68
CA LEU A 566 5.04 7.80 1.32
C LEU A 566 6.02 7.54 2.46
N MET A 567 5.84 6.47 3.24
CA MET A 567 6.80 6.07 4.28
C MET A 567 8.22 5.91 3.73
N GLN A 568 8.38 5.42 2.50
CA GLN A 568 9.72 5.20 1.92
C GLN A 568 10.47 6.51 1.62
N SER A 569 9.78 7.66 1.55
CA SER A 569 10.44 8.97 1.40
C SER A 569 10.78 9.63 2.74
N LEU A 570 10.27 9.10 3.85
CA LEU A 570 10.43 9.69 5.19
C LEU A 570 11.52 9.00 6.02
N HIS A 571 11.84 7.75 5.69
CA HIS A 571 12.75 6.91 6.46
C HIS A 571 13.89 6.38 5.59
N GLY A 572 14.84 5.64 6.19
CA GLY A 572 15.84 4.86 5.44
C GLY A 572 15.20 3.66 4.73
N ASP A 573 15.75 2.46 4.92
CA ASP A 573 15.06 1.26 4.44
C ASP A 573 13.83 0.96 5.32
N ALA A 574 12.64 1.25 4.79
CA ALA A 574 11.36 1.04 5.46
C ALA A 574 10.48 -0.01 4.77
N ALA A 575 11.05 -0.79 3.84
CA ALA A 575 10.30 -1.77 3.08
C ALA A 575 9.63 -2.82 3.98
N GLU A 576 10.31 -3.24 5.04
CA GLU A 576 9.84 -4.23 6.01
C GLU A 576 9.05 -3.64 7.18
N ARG A 577 8.72 -2.33 7.14
CA ARG A 577 7.94 -1.65 8.21
C ARG A 577 6.43 -1.75 8.01
N VAL A 578 5.97 -2.84 7.38
CA VAL A 578 4.56 -3.09 7.10
C VAL A 578 4.21 -4.57 7.23
N HIS A 579 2.97 -4.86 7.59
CA HIS A 579 2.34 -6.17 7.44
C HIS A 579 0.99 -6.03 6.74
N SER A 580 0.79 -6.79 5.67
CA SER A 580 -0.48 -6.89 4.96
C SER A 580 -1.18 -8.20 5.31
N LEU A 581 -2.47 -8.14 5.63
CA LEU A 581 -3.29 -9.33 5.91
C LEU A 581 -3.74 -10.06 4.64
N ASP A 582 -3.58 -9.45 3.48
CA ASP A 582 -4.04 -10.00 2.19
C ASP A 582 -2.94 -9.96 1.13
N ASP A 583 -2.94 -8.96 0.25
CA ASP A 583 -2.07 -8.88 -0.91
C ASP A 583 -0.61 -8.61 -0.50
N ILE A 584 0.32 -9.01 -1.38
CA ILE A 584 1.66 -8.40 -1.40
C ILE A 584 1.58 -6.98 -1.96
N PHE A 585 2.66 -6.19 -1.86
CA PHE A 585 2.65 -4.86 -2.46
C PHE A 585 2.42 -4.97 -3.97
N TYR A 586 1.54 -4.12 -4.50
CA TYR A 586 1.35 -3.96 -5.93
C TYR A 586 0.93 -2.53 -6.28
N PHE A 587 1.23 -2.13 -7.50
CA PHE A 587 0.76 -0.89 -8.09
C PHE A 587 -0.29 -1.20 -9.17
N GLY A 588 -1.44 -0.52 -9.12
CA GLY A 588 -2.53 -0.76 -10.08
C GLY A 588 -2.08 -0.52 -11.52
N GLY A 589 -2.19 -1.56 -12.37
CA GLY A 589 -1.70 -1.47 -13.75
C GLY A 589 -0.18 -1.66 -13.90
N GLN A 590 0.50 -2.28 -12.94
CA GLN A 590 1.87 -2.74 -13.07
C GLN A 590 2.05 -3.78 -14.20
N LEU A 591 3.29 -4.01 -14.61
CA LEU A 591 3.70 -5.18 -15.37
C LEU A 591 3.64 -6.43 -14.50
N ALA A 592 3.80 -7.61 -15.10
CA ALA A 592 3.85 -8.84 -14.34
C ALA A 592 4.93 -8.75 -13.25
N HIS A 593 4.51 -9.04 -12.00
CA HIS A 593 5.41 -9.22 -10.88
C HIS A 593 6.04 -10.61 -11.01
N GLU A 594 7.36 -10.64 -11.20
CA GLU A 594 8.08 -11.88 -11.46
C GLU A 594 9.08 -12.18 -10.36
N TRP A 595 9.12 -13.44 -9.95
CA TRP A 595 10.17 -14.01 -9.13
C TRP A 595 10.98 -15.02 -9.95
N GLU A 596 12.21 -15.28 -9.50
CA GLU A 596 13.10 -16.30 -10.03
C GLU A 596 13.25 -17.41 -8.99
N ALA A 597 13.03 -18.66 -9.40
CA ALA A 597 13.26 -19.82 -8.55
C ALA A 597 14.77 -20.00 -8.30
N ILE A 598 15.15 -20.17 -7.04
CA ILE A 598 16.54 -20.39 -6.61
C ILE A 598 16.81 -21.84 -6.19
N GLY A 599 15.77 -22.64 -6.04
CA GLY A 599 15.88 -24.05 -5.68
C GLY A 599 14.86 -24.92 -6.42
N GLU A 600 15.06 -26.22 -6.32
CA GLU A 600 14.17 -27.21 -6.90
C GLU A 600 13.02 -27.54 -5.94
N PHE A 601 11.82 -27.75 -6.48
CA PHE A 601 10.67 -28.20 -5.71
C PHE A 601 9.83 -29.18 -6.52
N SER A 602 9.62 -30.37 -5.96
CA SER A 602 8.71 -31.38 -6.50
C SER A 602 7.36 -31.27 -5.80
N PRO A 603 6.26 -31.04 -6.55
CA PRO A 603 4.91 -30.98 -5.99
C PRO A 603 4.53 -32.27 -5.26
N THR A 604 3.96 -32.14 -4.07
CA THR A 604 3.35 -33.25 -3.32
C THR A 604 1.84 -33.32 -3.49
N THR A 605 1.23 -32.25 -3.99
CA THR A 605 -0.22 -32.16 -4.28
C THR A 605 -0.47 -31.53 -5.65
N ASP A 606 -1.65 -31.76 -6.22
CA ASP A 606 -2.05 -31.17 -7.51
C ASP A 606 -2.23 -29.64 -7.46
N GLU A 607 -2.33 -29.07 -6.25
CA GLU A 607 -2.41 -27.62 -6.04
C GLU A 607 -1.06 -26.93 -6.12
N GLN A 608 0.04 -27.67 -6.17
CA GLN A 608 1.41 -27.17 -6.17
C GLN A 608 2.04 -27.19 -7.56
N ILE A 609 3.07 -26.36 -7.77
CA ILE A 609 3.81 -26.28 -9.03
C ILE A 609 5.27 -26.70 -8.88
N GLU A 610 5.79 -27.38 -9.89
CA GLU A 610 7.21 -27.74 -9.97
C GLU A 610 8.05 -26.46 -10.13
N LEU A 611 9.15 -26.38 -9.40
CA LEU A 611 10.18 -25.35 -9.57
C LEU A 611 11.51 -25.98 -9.93
N ARG A 612 12.25 -25.33 -10.84
CA ARG A 612 13.68 -25.57 -11.09
C ARG A 612 14.45 -24.25 -10.97
N PRO A 613 15.71 -24.27 -10.52
CA PRO A 613 16.53 -23.06 -10.47
C PRO A 613 16.53 -22.32 -11.81
N GLY A 614 16.28 -21.01 -11.77
CA GLY A 614 16.16 -20.14 -12.95
C GLY A 614 14.76 -20.05 -13.55
N ASP A 615 13.78 -20.83 -13.10
CA ASP A 615 12.39 -20.68 -13.54
C ASP A 615 11.84 -19.30 -13.17
N VAL A 616 11.15 -18.66 -14.11
CA VAL A 616 10.44 -17.40 -13.85
C VAL A 616 9.02 -17.70 -13.41
N ILE A 617 8.58 -17.08 -12.32
CA ILE A 617 7.26 -17.26 -11.72
C ILE A 617 6.52 -15.92 -11.77
N GLY A 618 5.38 -15.87 -12.45
CA GLY A 618 4.45 -14.74 -12.34
C GLY A 618 3.69 -14.85 -11.03
N VAL A 619 4.03 -14.01 -10.05
CA VAL A 619 3.50 -14.10 -8.68
C VAL A 619 2.12 -13.46 -8.60
N ALA A 620 1.20 -14.14 -7.92
CA ALA A 620 -0.13 -13.61 -7.61
C ALA A 620 -0.21 -13.08 -6.18
N GLY A 621 0.49 -13.71 -5.23
CA GLY A 621 0.52 -13.26 -3.84
C GLY A 621 1.20 -14.26 -2.90
N ASN A 622 1.42 -13.84 -1.67
CA ASN A 622 1.95 -14.65 -0.57
C ASN A 622 0.79 -15.00 0.37
N HIS A 623 0.68 -16.26 0.78
CA HIS A 623 -0.38 -16.69 1.69
C HIS A 623 0.01 -16.53 3.18
N TRP A 624 1.20 -15.99 3.45
CA TRP A 624 1.74 -15.74 4.79
C TRP A 624 1.83 -17.00 5.67
N ASN A 625 1.91 -18.17 5.03
CA ASN A 625 1.95 -19.49 5.68
C ASN A 625 3.14 -20.35 5.22
N GLY A 626 4.14 -19.73 4.57
CA GLY A 626 5.30 -20.40 3.98
C GLY A 626 5.16 -20.74 2.49
N PHE A 627 3.95 -20.61 1.92
CA PHE A 627 3.69 -20.77 0.49
C PHE A 627 3.24 -19.47 -0.17
N SER A 628 3.61 -19.33 -1.44
CA SER A 628 3.11 -18.30 -2.34
C SER A 628 2.36 -18.95 -3.49
N LYS A 629 1.50 -18.17 -4.16
CA LYS A 629 0.77 -18.61 -5.34
C LYS A 629 1.28 -17.89 -6.57
N GLY A 630 1.49 -18.62 -7.65
CA GLY A 630 1.98 -18.04 -8.90
C GLY A 630 1.85 -18.97 -10.09
N THR A 631 2.32 -18.51 -11.24
CA THR A 631 2.36 -19.29 -12.48
C THR A 631 3.80 -19.45 -12.94
N ASN A 632 4.29 -20.69 -12.97
CA ASN A 632 5.61 -20.98 -13.53
C ASN A 632 5.55 -20.79 -15.06
N ARG A 633 6.36 -19.87 -15.60
CA ARG A 633 6.35 -19.51 -17.01
C ARG A 633 6.80 -20.65 -17.92
N ARG A 634 7.70 -21.53 -17.45
CA ARG A 634 8.19 -22.69 -18.20
C ARG A 634 7.11 -23.76 -18.34
N THR A 635 6.50 -24.16 -17.23
CA THR A 635 5.49 -25.25 -17.23
C THR A 635 4.08 -24.76 -17.57
N ARG A 636 3.86 -23.43 -17.53
CA ARG A 636 2.55 -22.77 -17.71
C ARG A 636 1.49 -23.20 -16.68
N LYS A 637 1.91 -23.87 -15.60
CA LYS A 637 1.02 -24.27 -14.50
C LYS A 637 0.96 -23.20 -13.43
N SER A 638 -0.23 -23.03 -12.86
CA SER A 638 -0.49 -22.14 -11.73
C SER A 638 -0.76 -22.95 -10.47
N GLY A 639 -0.21 -22.53 -9.34
CA GLY A 639 -0.39 -23.23 -8.07
C GLY A 639 0.52 -22.67 -6.98
N LEU A 640 0.61 -23.43 -5.88
CA LEU A 640 1.39 -23.10 -4.70
C LEU A 640 2.85 -23.53 -4.86
N PHE A 641 3.75 -22.73 -4.31
CA PHE A 641 5.16 -23.06 -4.19
C PHE A 641 5.74 -22.52 -2.87
N PRO A 642 6.77 -23.14 -2.29
CA PRO A 642 7.38 -22.64 -1.06
C PRO A 642 8.04 -21.28 -1.30
N SER A 643 7.66 -20.25 -0.54
CA SER A 643 8.09 -18.88 -0.78
C SER A 643 9.62 -18.71 -0.69
N TYR A 644 10.29 -19.48 0.18
CA TYR A 644 11.74 -19.40 0.39
C TYR A 644 12.58 -19.95 -0.78
N LEU A 645 11.97 -20.63 -1.75
CA LEU A 645 12.66 -21.19 -2.93
C LEU A 645 12.62 -20.25 -4.14
N ALA A 646 12.18 -19.01 -3.96
CA ALA A 646 12.15 -17.99 -5.00
C ALA A 646 12.54 -16.62 -4.43
N ARG A 647 12.97 -15.73 -5.32
CA ARG A 647 13.34 -14.34 -4.97
C ARG A 647 12.82 -13.36 -6.02
N GLU A 648 12.74 -12.09 -5.66
CA GLU A 648 12.36 -11.01 -6.56
C GLU A 648 13.21 -10.98 -7.83
N LYS A 649 12.54 -10.88 -8.99
CA LYS A 649 13.18 -10.63 -10.28
C LYS A 649 12.96 -9.18 -10.68
N TRP A 650 13.94 -8.35 -10.31
CA TRP A 650 13.88 -6.91 -10.50
C TRP A 650 13.84 -6.48 -11.97
N ARG A 651 12.99 -5.49 -12.27
CA ARG A 651 12.90 -4.86 -13.59
C ARG A 651 13.63 -3.52 -13.56
N ILE A 652 14.77 -3.47 -14.20
CA ILE A 652 15.64 -2.30 -14.23
C ILE A 652 15.60 -1.70 -15.63
N VAL A 653 15.30 -0.40 -15.75
CA VAL A 653 15.09 0.28 -17.04
C VAL A 653 15.67 1.70 -17.02
N ASP A 654 16.03 2.24 -18.18
CA ASP A 654 16.52 3.62 -18.30
C ASP A 654 15.37 4.62 -18.38
N PHE A 655 15.31 5.60 -17.48
CA PHE A 655 14.34 6.70 -17.54
C PHE A 655 14.97 7.94 -18.18
N ALA A 656 14.28 8.55 -19.15
CA ALA A 656 14.82 9.68 -19.91
C ALA A 656 15.19 10.89 -19.03
N ILE A 657 14.45 11.13 -17.95
CA ILE A 657 14.72 12.22 -16.99
C ILE A 657 16.12 12.14 -16.34
N PHE A 658 16.77 10.97 -16.35
CA PHE A 658 18.09 10.79 -15.75
C PHE A 658 19.22 10.66 -16.80
N ASP A 659 18.95 10.77 -18.11
CA ASP A 659 20.01 10.68 -19.12
C ASP A 659 20.93 11.92 -19.07
N GLN A 660 22.16 11.73 -18.60
CA GLN A 660 23.16 12.78 -18.45
C GLN A 660 23.57 13.45 -19.78
N ARG A 661 23.29 12.84 -20.93
CA ARG A 661 23.57 13.47 -22.24
C ARG A 661 22.72 14.71 -22.50
N GLN A 662 21.54 14.82 -21.89
CA GLN A 662 20.71 16.02 -22.04
C GLN A 662 21.24 17.21 -21.21
N ASN A 663 21.84 16.95 -20.04
CA ASN A 663 22.40 18.00 -19.18
C ASN A 663 23.64 18.69 -19.76
N LYS A 664 24.43 18.02 -20.61
CA LYS A 664 25.60 18.64 -21.28
C LYS A 664 25.21 19.59 -22.42
N ASN A 665 24.07 19.39 -23.07
CA ASN A 665 23.63 20.26 -24.17
C ASN A 665 23.01 21.57 -23.67
N GLU A 666 22.63 21.67 -22.40
CA GLU A 666 22.17 22.93 -21.78
C GLU A 666 23.31 23.78 -21.20
N THR A 667 24.54 23.24 -21.10
CA THR A 667 25.71 23.99 -20.60
C THR A 667 26.60 24.55 -21.72
N ILE A 668 26.27 24.29 -23.00
CA ILE A 668 27.09 24.72 -24.16
C ILE A 668 26.34 25.72 -25.07
N ASN A 669 25.14 26.17 -24.71
CA ASN A 669 24.45 27.26 -25.44
C ASN A 669 24.18 28.46 -24.54
#